data_AF-A0A536NPW8-F1
#
_entry.id   AF-A0A536NPW8-F1
#
_cell.length_a   1.000
_cell.length_b   1.000
_cell.length_c   1.000
_cell.angle_alpha   90.00
_cell.angle_beta   90.00
_cell.angle_gamma   90.00
#
_symmetry.space_group_name_H-M   'P 1'
#
loop_
_entity.id
_entity.type
_entity.pdbx_description
1 polymer ?
#
loop_
_entity_poly.entity_id
_entity_poly.type
_entity_poly.pdbx_seq_one_letter_code
_entity_poly.pdbx_strand_id
1 'polypeptide(L)'
;MTNRRLTNGINTSDRSEFYIPVALNQLNTDQLFTATYRVYRTDNAKAASAADVHFKTISPDLTSGCTGPAPNGARACVISAIGIGGGTAVYTGSDDGLVYFSPNAMTSDNPTWIRLNQSNGVNDKNTLPRRPVASIAVDRSNYRVAYLAYNGYNAATSHQPGHVFKTTDAGSTWTDVSGNLPDNPVNSLTIDPSYPNTLYAATDVGPFVTYNGGATWSALGTGFPIVAVDQIDMDTYHRVLAAGTHGRGAWSLNDASPAAPALVISKVDAGVPVGPGSNLDYAITVRNIGNAGATGVTITDPVPANTSFVSAGESGVNNDGTVRWSGLSIASGGSATVHLRVRIDPDLKNKFSTIVDDSFGATSAEGPSATGSPTVTPIAPPFALSLAPASQTDGAHVGQSVTDLVTITNLGFKTDTYTMSAAGGTFPVSFLDSTCKTAITTTPAVPAGASTSVCVKVDVPATATDSATSTATITATSTGSPKVSASGTDKTIAVAVDTLVVDDDAFADTAAHSIDVNSFYTAALTAKGKQFQLWDLAADKNLPLNYMKAFKHIVWFTGNSFPAPIGLYETKLKAYLDGGGHLFLSGQDLLDGAAGTSAFVHDYLHVTWDGTEAQNDKPTNAVHEVAGSLTAGVGAVPLNPALLGNTFMDQITPNGTAQTIFTDDASKPDALSFSGTYKVVFLAFPMEEYGTADQRADLIGRVFTFFLS
;
A
#
# COMPACT_ATOMS: atom_id res chain seq x y z
N MET A 1 -20.91 13.26 5.30
CA MET A 1 -19.86 12.44 4.67
C MET A 1 -19.23 13.30 3.58
N THR A 2 -17.95 13.63 3.69
CA THR A 2 -17.23 14.37 2.64
C THR A 2 -16.71 13.37 1.61
N ASN A 3 -16.99 13.61 0.33
CA ASN A 3 -16.42 12.80 -0.76
C ASN A 3 -14.90 13.01 -0.76
N ARG A 4 -14.12 11.95 -0.54
CA ARG A 4 -12.65 11.98 -0.61
C ARG A 4 -12.18 11.33 -1.91
N ARG A 5 -11.12 11.88 -2.51
CA ARG A 5 -10.55 11.38 -3.77
C ARG A 5 -9.52 10.29 -3.48
N LEU A 6 -9.56 9.19 -4.24
CA LEU A 6 -8.58 8.11 -4.23
C LEU A 6 -7.75 8.20 -5.52
N THR A 7 -6.77 9.10 -5.57
CA THR A 7 -5.96 9.36 -6.78
C THR A 7 -4.48 9.02 -6.62
N ASN A 8 -4.03 8.67 -5.41
CA ASN A 8 -2.62 8.44 -5.15
C ASN A 8 -2.12 7.21 -5.92
N GLY A 9 -1.16 7.42 -6.83
CA GLY A 9 -0.63 6.39 -7.72
C GLY A 9 -1.45 6.11 -9.00
N ILE A 10 -2.56 6.82 -9.22
CA ILE A 10 -3.34 6.78 -10.46
C ILE A 10 -2.93 7.97 -11.34
N ASN A 11 -2.65 7.73 -12.62
CA ASN A 11 -2.42 8.82 -13.56
C ASN A 11 -3.75 9.36 -14.09
N THR A 12 -4.12 10.56 -13.67
CA THR A 12 -5.40 11.20 -14.02
C THR A 12 -5.45 11.74 -15.45
N SER A 13 -4.33 11.70 -16.18
CA SER A 13 -4.26 12.01 -17.62
C SER A 13 -4.45 10.79 -18.51
N ASP A 14 -4.65 9.60 -17.94
CA ASP A 14 -4.88 8.38 -18.71
C ASP A 14 -6.21 8.42 -19.48
N ARG A 15 -6.19 7.87 -20.69
CA ARG A 15 -7.41 7.59 -21.46
C ARG A 15 -8.25 6.55 -20.72
N SER A 16 -9.48 6.90 -20.41
CA SER A 16 -10.37 6.12 -19.55
C SER A 16 -11.83 6.25 -19.99
N GLU A 17 -12.66 5.28 -19.58
CA GLU A 17 -14.11 5.44 -19.69
C GLU A 17 -14.61 6.52 -18.72
N PHE A 18 -15.80 7.05 -19.00
CA PHE A 18 -16.48 7.93 -18.03
C PHE A 18 -16.77 7.19 -16.71
N TYR A 19 -17.12 5.90 -16.81
CA TYR A 19 -17.23 4.97 -15.69
C TYR A 19 -16.11 3.95 -15.77
N ILE A 20 -15.05 4.14 -14.99
CA ILE A 20 -13.97 3.18 -14.91
C ILE A 20 -14.41 1.92 -14.14
N PRO A 21 -13.98 0.71 -14.57
CA PRO A 21 -14.31 -0.50 -13.83
C PRO A 21 -13.56 -0.52 -12.51
N VAL A 22 -14.28 -0.91 -11.44
CA VAL A 22 -13.72 -1.09 -10.11
C VAL A 22 -14.11 -2.49 -9.62
N ALA A 23 -13.15 -3.24 -9.10
CA ALA A 23 -13.36 -4.60 -8.61
C ALA A 23 -12.64 -4.81 -7.27
N LEU A 24 -13.41 -5.11 -6.22
CA LEU A 24 -12.88 -5.47 -4.90
C LEU A 24 -12.50 -6.96 -4.89
N ASN A 25 -11.33 -7.29 -4.36
CA ASN A 25 -11.01 -8.67 -4.09
C ASN A 25 -11.82 -9.17 -2.88
N GLN A 26 -12.80 -10.02 -3.13
CA GLN A 26 -13.70 -10.53 -2.09
C GLN A 26 -13.02 -11.53 -1.13
N LEU A 27 -11.85 -12.05 -1.50
CA LEU A 27 -11.02 -12.92 -0.64
C LEU A 27 -10.00 -12.12 0.18
N ASN A 28 -9.62 -10.92 -0.27
CA ASN A 28 -8.78 -9.97 0.45
C ASN A 28 -9.29 -8.55 0.27
N THR A 29 -10.08 -8.07 1.23
CA THR A 29 -10.74 -6.76 1.14
C THR A 29 -9.80 -5.57 1.33
N ASP A 30 -8.52 -5.78 1.61
CA ASP A 30 -7.50 -4.73 1.52
C ASP A 30 -7.04 -4.48 0.09
N GLN A 31 -7.46 -5.33 -0.86
CA GLN A 31 -7.08 -5.22 -2.26
C GLN A 31 -8.23 -4.77 -3.15
N LEU A 32 -8.00 -3.69 -3.92
CA LEU A 32 -8.95 -3.11 -4.87
C LEU A 32 -8.26 -2.89 -6.22
N PHE A 33 -8.98 -3.18 -7.30
CA PHE A 33 -8.53 -2.97 -8.67
C PHE A 33 -9.38 -1.90 -9.35
N THR A 34 -8.73 -1.10 -10.18
CA THR A 34 -9.39 -0.18 -11.11
C THR A 34 -8.61 -0.13 -12.42
N ALA A 35 -9.21 0.37 -13.50
CA ALA A 35 -8.50 0.44 -14.77
C ALA A 35 -8.86 1.66 -15.64
N THR A 36 -7.90 2.04 -16.47
CA THR A 36 -8.01 3.02 -17.56
C THR A 36 -7.82 2.27 -18.89
N TYR A 37 -6.79 2.55 -19.68
CA TYR A 37 -6.25 1.62 -20.67
C TYR A 37 -5.28 0.60 -20.05
N ARG A 38 -4.92 0.78 -18.77
CA ARG A 38 -4.07 -0.09 -17.96
C ARG A 38 -4.67 -0.32 -16.57
N VAL A 39 -4.21 -1.35 -15.89
CA VAL A 39 -4.72 -1.81 -14.60
C VAL A 39 -3.92 -1.21 -13.45
N TYR A 40 -4.66 -0.77 -12.43
CA TYR A 40 -4.15 -0.32 -11.15
C TYR A 40 -4.63 -1.25 -10.03
N ARG A 41 -3.77 -1.46 -9.04
CA ARG A 41 -4.10 -2.23 -7.83
C ARG A 41 -3.62 -1.47 -6.60
N THR A 42 -4.44 -1.41 -5.57
CA THR A 42 -4.00 -1.09 -4.21
C THR A 42 -4.06 -2.34 -3.36
N ASP A 43 -3.12 -2.48 -2.42
CA ASP A 43 -3.08 -3.56 -1.43
C ASP A 43 -3.35 -3.03 -0.01
N ASN A 44 -3.77 -1.76 0.11
CA ASN A 44 -4.08 -1.09 1.37
C ASN A 44 -5.37 -0.26 1.31
N ALA A 45 -6.40 -0.79 0.64
CA ALA A 45 -7.68 -0.12 0.41
C ALA A 45 -8.39 0.35 1.70
N LYS A 46 -8.09 -0.26 2.86
CA LYS A 46 -8.65 0.10 4.18
C LYS A 46 -7.77 1.03 5.01
N ALA A 47 -6.80 1.72 4.39
CA ALA A 47 -6.01 2.72 5.11
C ALA A 47 -6.92 3.75 5.80
N ALA A 48 -6.49 4.27 6.95
CA ALA A 48 -7.31 5.12 7.81
C ALA A 48 -7.77 6.42 7.13
N SER A 49 -6.97 6.93 6.19
CA SER A 49 -7.32 8.06 5.33
C SER A 49 -7.27 7.68 3.85
N ALA A 50 -8.13 8.30 3.05
CA ALA A 50 -8.13 8.17 1.59
C ALA A 50 -6.80 8.60 0.95
N ALA A 51 -6.05 9.51 1.59
CA ALA A 51 -4.75 9.97 1.11
C ALA A 51 -3.67 8.87 1.20
N ASP A 52 -3.84 7.93 2.13
CA ASP A 52 -2.90 6.84 2.42
C ASP A 52 -3.17 5.60 1.56
N VAL A 53 -4.28 5.55 0.83
CA VAL A 53 -4.54 4.45 -0.12
C VAL A 53 -3.68 4.67 -1.35
N HIS A 54 -2.76 3.74 -1.62
CA HIS A 54 -1.81 3.85 -2.73
C HIS A 54 -2.11 2.82 -3.81
N PHE A 55 -2.33 3.28 -5.03
CA PHE A 55 -2.41 2.42 -6.20
C PHE A 55 -1.04 2.26 -6.86
N LYS A 56 -0.79 1.06 -7.38
CA LYS A 56 0.34 0.75 -8.25
C LYS A 56 -0.21 0.47 -9.64
N THR A 57 0.50 0.92 -10.67
CA THR A 57 0.27 0.42 -12.04
C THR A 57 0.83 -1.00 -12.12
N ILE A 58 0.00 -1.97 -12.53
CA ILE A 58 0.38 -3.38 -12.61
C ILE A 58 0.25 -3.97 -14.03
N SER A 59 -0.07 -3.16 -15.04
CA SER A 59 -0.10 -3.62 -16.42
C SER A 59 0.46 -2.59 -17.40
N PRO A 60 0.90 -3.02 -18.58
CA PRO A 60 1.04 -2.14 -19.74
C PRO A 60 -0.35 -1.70 -20.25
N ASP A 61 -0.39 -1.06 -21.41
CA ASP A 61 -1.64 -0.87 -22.17
C ASP A 61 -2.18 -2.24 -22.61
N LEU A 62 -3.38 -2.59 -22.15
CA LEU A 62 -4.07 -3.85 -22.48
C LEU A 62 -5.15 -3.64 -23.55
N THR A 63 -5.04 -2.58 -24.34
CA THR A 63 -5.96 -2.20 -25.41
C THR A 63 -5.20 -2.08 -26.74
N SER A 64 -5.87 -1.74 -27.84
CA SER A 64 -5.16 -1.42 -29.09
C SER A 64 -4.49 -0.04 -29.12
N GLY A 65 -4.64 0.78 -28.08
CA GLY A 65 -3.97 2.08 -27.96
C GLY A 65 -4.54 3.18 -28.87
N CYS A 66 -5.76 3.02 -29.39
CA CYS A 66 -6.33 4.01 -30.31
C CYS A 66 -6.56 5.37 -29.66
N THR A 67 -6.32 6.45 -30.43
CA THR A 67 -6.49 7.85 -29.99
C THR A 67 -7.86 8.44 -30.38
N GLY A 68 -8.77 7.62 -30.89
CA GLY A 68 -10.10 7.99 -31.36
C GLY A 68 -11.10 6.85 -31.19
N PRO A 69 -12.13 6.73 -32.05
CA PRO A 69 -13.09 5.62 -31.96
C PRO A 69 -12.36 4.29 -32.12
N ALA A 70 -12.82 3.29 -31.37
CA ALA A 70 -12.26 1.95 -31.42
C ALA A 70 -12.46 1.31 -32.80
N PRO A 71 -11.57 0.40 -33.23
CA PRO A 71 -11.68 -0.26 -34.54
C PRO A 71 -12.98 -1.04 -34.78
N ASN A 72 -13.67 -1.43 -33.71
CA ASN A 72 -14.96 -2.14 -33.75
C ASN A 72 -16.17 -1.18 -33.68
N GLY A 73 -15.96 0.14 -33.74
CA GLY A 73 -17.02 1.15 -33.65
C GLY A 73 -17.39 1.56 -32.22
N ALA A 74 -16.71 1.03 -31.20
CA ALA A 74 -16.87 1.50 -29.83
C ALA A 74 -16.23 2.89 -29.62
N ARG A 75 -16.48 3.50 -28.45
CA ARG A 75 -16.15 4.90 -28.19
C ARG A 75 -14.64 5.15 -28.10
N ALA A 76 -13.93 4.28 -27.40
CA ALA A 76 -12.48 4.37 -27.18
C ALA A 76 -11.89 2.97 -26.91
N CYS A 77 -10.57 2.84 -26.97
CA CYS A 77 -9.86 1.59 -26.65
C CYS A 77 -9.48 1.54 -25.16
N VAL A 78 -10.45 1.45 -24.26
CA VAL A 78 -10.21 1.51 -22.80
C VAL A 78 -10.68 0.21 -22.15
N ILE A 79 -10.14 -0.13 -20.98
CA ILE A 79 -10.60 -1.28 -20.20
C ILE A 79 -11.95 -0.92 -19.59
N SER A 80 -12.96 -1.72 -19.88
CA SER A 80 -14.34 -1.53 -19.42
C SER A 80 -14.82 -2.61 -18.45
N ALA A 81 -14.08 -3.72 -18.31
CA ALA A 81 -14.41 -4.76 -17.35
C ALA A 81 -13.17 -5.35 -16.66
N ILE A 82 -13.32 -5.67 -15.37
CA ILE A 82 -12.34 -6.41 -14.58
C ILE A 82 -13.07 -7.58 -13.91
N GLY A 83 -12.54 -8.79 -14.06
CA GLY A 83 -13.06 -10.00 -13.44
C GLY A 83 -12.08 -10.56 -12.41
N ILE A 84 -12.55 -10.76 -11.18
CA ILE A 84 -11.76 -11.28 -10.05
C ILE A 84 -12.54 -12.44 -9.42
N GLY A 85 -11.87 -13.56 -9.16
CA GLY A 85 -12.45 -14.75 -8.55
C GLY A 85 -11.50 -15.42 -7.56
N GLY A 86 -11.58 -16.73 -7.46
CA GLY A 86 -10.65 -17.50 -6.60
C GLY A 86 -9.21 -17.48 -7.10
N GLY A 87 -8.26 -17.80 -6.21
CA GLY A 87 -6.84 -17.85 -6.56
C GLY A 87 -6.20 -16.47 -6.73
N THR A 88 -5.27 -16.35 -7.67
CA THR A 88 -4.39 -15.16 -7.81
C THR A 88 -4.60 -14.39 -9.12
N ALA A 89 -5.58 -14.80 -9.93
CA ALA A 89 -5.71 -14.38 -11.31
C ALA A 89 -6.74 -13.27 -11.53
N VAL A 90 -6.51 -12.43 -12.54
CA VAL A 90 -7.40 -11.33 -12.92
C VAL A 90 -7.65 -11.36 -14.42
N TYR A 91 -8.89 -11.13 -14.82
CA TYR A 91 -9.30 -10.91 -16.21
C TYR A 91 -9.55 -9.44 -16.46
N THR A 92 -9.26 -8.99 -17.68
CA THR A 92 -9.73 -7.68 -18.17
C THR A 92 -10.39 -7.80 -19.53
N GLY A 93 -11.35 -6.91 -19.76
CA GLY A 93 -12.07 -6.73 -21.01
C GLY A 93 -12.07 -5.26 -21.39
N SER A 94 -12.02 -4.99 -22.68
CA SER A 94 -11.95 -3.63 -23.22
C SER A 94 -13.06 -3.35 -24.22
N ASP A 95 -13.31 -2.06 -24.44
CA ASP A 95 -14.32 -1.57 -25.38
C ASP A 95 -13.99 -1.92 -26.84
N ASP A 96 -12.70 -1.99 -27.19
CA ASP A 96 -12.25 -2.45 -28.50
C ASP A 96 -12.22 -3.99 -28.64
N GLY A 97 -12.74 -4.67 -27.62
CA GLY A 97 -13.02 -6.11 -27.60
C GLY A 97 -11.81 -6.98 -27.36
N LEU A 98 -10.76 -6.46 -26.72
CA LEU A 98 -9.62 -7.28 -26.27
C LEU A 98 -9.89 -7.87 -24.89
N VAL A 99 -9.51 -9.13 -24.71
CA VAL A 99 -9.60 -9.84 -23.44
C VAL A 99 -8.20 -10.27 -23.02
N TYR A 100 -7.83 -9.94 -21.79
CA TYR A 100 -6.57 -10.35 -21.19
C TYR A 100 -6.80 -11.14 -19.90
N PHE A 101 -5.83 -11.99 -19.59
CA PHE A 101 -5.75 -12.79 -18.38
C PHE A 101 -4.37 -12.64 -17.76
N SER A 102 -4.33 -12.46 -16.45
CA SER A 102 -3.11 -12.57 -15.66
C SER A 102 -3.27 -13.65 -14.61
N PRO A 103 -2.38 -14.67 -14.54
CA PRO A 103 -2.45 -15.69 -13.52
C PRO A 103 -2.03 -15.21 -12.12
N ASN A 104 -1.39 -14.04 -12.00
CA ASN A 104 -0.73 -13.60 -10.78
C ASN A 104 -0.92 -12.11 -10.43
N ALA A 105 -1.88 -11.43 -11.05
CA ALA A 105 -2.15 -10.00 -10.82
C ALA A 105 -2.59 -9.67 -9.38
N MET A 106 -3.09 -10.63 -8.61
CA MET A 106 -3.41 -10.40 -7.19
C MET A 106 -2.20 -10.43 -6.25
N THR A 107 -1.05 -10.95 -6.68
CA THR A 107 0.09 -11.18 -5.78
C THR A 107 1.41 -10.59 -6.28
N SER A 108 1.55 -10.40 -7.60
CA SER A 108 2.77 -9.85 -8.19
C SER A 108 2.68 -8.34 -8.40
N ASP A 109 3.74 -7.61 -8.09
CA ASP A 109 3.88 -6.21 -8.47
C ASP A 109 4.21 -6.02 -9.97
N ASN A 110 4.64 -7.09 -10.66
CA ASN A 110 4.92 -7.10 -12.11
C ASN A 110 4.27 -8.32 -12.76
N PRO A 111 2.93 -8.39 -12.78
CA PRO A 111 2.22 -9.57 -13.23
C PRO A 111 2.35 -9.77 -14.75
N THR A 112 2.19 -11.03 -15.17
CA THR A 112 2.18 -11.38 -16.59
C THR A 112 0.78 -11.22 -17.15
N TRP A 113 0.65 -10.67 -18.36
CA TRP A 113 -0.64 -10.47 -19.03
C TRP A 113 -0.65 -11.20 -20.37
N ILE A 114 -1.64 -12.06 -20.57
CA ILE A 114 -1.81 -12.91 -21.74
C ILE A 114 -3.08 -12.47 -22.45
N ARG A 115 -2.96 -12.12 -23.74
CA ARG A 115 -4.12 -11.82 -24.58
C ARG A 115 -4.82 -13.12 -24.99
N LEU A 116 -6.10 -13.25 -24.66
CA LEU A 116 -6.86 -14.49 -24.86
C LEU A 116 -7.53 -14.60 -26.23
N ASN A 117 -7.68 -13.49 -26.97
CA ASN A 117 -8.36 -13.46 -28.26
C ASN A 117 -7.48 -12.87 -29.38
N GLN A 118 -6.21 -13.29 -29.42
CA GLN A 118 -5.25 -12.85 -30.43
C GLN A 118 -5.49 -13.54 -31.77
N SER A 119 -6.03 -12.81 -32.76
CA SER A 119 -6.26 -13.35 -34.10
C SER A 119 -4.95 -13.65 -34.84
N ASN A 120 -4.82 -14.87 -35.37
CA ASN A 120 -3.75 -15.33 -36.25
C ASN A 120 -4.08 -15.19 -37.76
N GLY A 121 -5.18 -14.51 -38.12
CA GLY A 121 -5.60 -14.31 -39.52
C GLY A 121 -7.06 -14.68 -39.81
N VAL A 122 -7.45 -14.60 -41.08
CA VAL A 122 -8.85 -14.59 -41.58
C VAL A 122 -9.62 -15.91 -41.40
N ASN A 123 -8.99 -16.96 -40.83
CA ASN A 123 -9.64 -18.24 -40.50
C ASN A 123 -9.37 -18.68 -39.05
N ASP A 124 -9.11 -17.74 -38.15
CA ASP A 124 -8.81 -18.08 -36.78
C ASP A 124 -10.07 -18.54 -36.02
N LYS A 125 -9.94 -19.69 -35.35
CA LYS A 125 -10.95 -20.32 -34.49
C LYS A 125 -11.04 -19.64 -33.13
N ASN A 126 -10.60 -18.39 -33.00
CA ASN A 126 -10.83 -17.61 -31.79
C ASN A 126 -12.33 -17.39 -31.63
N THR A 127 -12.88 -17.99 -30.58
CA THR A 127 -14.31 -18.15 -30.33
C THR A 127 -14.98 -16.90 -29.75
N LEU A 128 -14.25 -15.80 -29.58
CA LEU A 128 -14.76 -14.59 -28.94
C LEU A 128 -14.97 -13.44 -29.94
N PRO A 129 -16.13 -12.77 -29.91
CA PRO A 129 -16.40 -11.63 -30.78
C PRO A 129 -15.53 -10.43 -30.41
N ARG A 130 -15.10 -9.67 -31.43
CA ARG A 130 -14.42 -8.38 -31.22
C ARG A 130 -15.41 -7.24 -30.96
N ARG A 131 -16.15 -7.35 -29.87
CA ARG A 131 -17.14 -6.37 -29.37
C ARG A 131 -16.79 -5.90 -27.95
N PRO A 132 -17.31 -4.75 -27.50
CA PRO A 132 -17.09 -4.28 -26.13
C PRO A 132 -17.40 -5.36 -25.10
N VAL A 133 -16.45 -5.61 -24.20
CA VAL A 133 -16.62 -6.56 -23.10
C VAL A 133 -17.19 -5.80 -21.91
N ALA A 134 -18.46 -6.04 -21.58
CA ALA A 134 -19.15 -5.25 -20.57
C ALA A 134 -18.98 -5.79 -19.15
N SER A 135 -18.85 -7.12 -19.00
CA SER A 135 -18.73 -7.75 -17.69
C SER A 135 -17.97 -9.06 -17.76
N ILE A 136 -17.25 -9.37 -16.68
CA ILE A 136 -16.52 -10.62 -16.51
C ILE A 136 -16.88 -11.20 -15.14
N ALA A 137 -17.64 -12.29 -15.13
CA ALA A 137 -17.98 -13.00 -13.91
C ALA A 137 -17.02 -14.19 -13.74
N VAL A 138 -16.32 -14.27 -12.62
CA VAL A 138 -15.34 -15.32 -12.33
C VAL A 138 -15.81 -16.11 -11.13
N ASP A 139 -15.70 -17.44 -11.18
CA ASP A 139 -16.01 -18.29 -10.04
C ASP A 139 -15.16 -17.92 -8.82
N ARG A 140 -15.79 -17.84 -7.65
CA ARG A 140 -15.16 -17.35 -6.41
C ARG A 140 -14.09 -18.30 -5.85
N SER A 141 -14.02 -19.54 -6.32
CA SER A 141 -13.05 -20.54 -5.91
C SER A 141 -12.04 -20.86 -7.01
N ASN A 142 -12.48 -20.88 -8.27
CA ASN A 142 -11.69 -21.32 -9.42
C ASN A 142 -11.65 -20.29 -10.55
N TYR A 143 -10.57 -19.52 -10.67
CA TYR A 143 -10.42 -18.56 -11.77
C TYR A 143 -10.48 -19.19 -13.17
N ARG A 144 -10.28 -20.52 -13.30
CA ARG A 144 -10.41 -21.18 -14.60
C ARG A 144 -11.85 -21.15 -15.12
N VAL A 145 -12.83 -20.99 -14.24
CA VAL A 145 -14.25 -20.87 -14.59
C VAL A 145 -14.63 -19.39 -14.62
N ALA A 146 -14.83 -18.87 -15.83
CA ALA A 146 -15.22 -17.48 -16.03
C ALA A 146 -16.23 -17.34 -17.17
N TYR A 147 -16.96 -16.24 -17.15
CA TYR A 147 -17.94 -15.87 -18.13
C TYR A 147 -17.71 -14.44 -18.60
N LEU A 148 -17.78 -14.22 -19.91
CA LEU A 148 -17.74 -12.90 -20.53
C LEU A 148 -19.14 -12.52 -21.00
N ALA A 149 -19.51 -11.27 -20.78
CA ALA A 149 -20.68 -10.65 -21.37
C ALA A 149 -20.26 -9.57 -22.37
N TYR A 150 -20.87 -9.59 -23.55
CA TYR A 150 -20.60 -8.64 -24.62
C TYR A 150 -21.73 -7.64 -24.79
N ASN A 151 -21.36 -6.38 -24.94
CA ASN A 151 -22.24 -5.32 -25.40
C ASN A 151 -22.19 -5.21 -26.94
N GLY A 152 -23.28 -4.76 -27.57
CA GLY A 152 -23.44 -4.66 -29.02
C GLY A 152 -24.20 -5.85 -29.64
N TYR A 153 -24.53 -5.75 -30.92
CA TYR A 153 -25.40 -6.71 -31.63
C TYR A 153 -24.61 -7.72 -32.46
N ASN A 154 -25.18 -8.91 -32.70
CA ASN A 154 -24.55 -9.94 -33.55
C ASN A 154 -24.21 -9.44 -34.95
N ALA A 155 -24.96 -8.48 -35.50
CA ALA A 155 -24.68 -7.89 -36.81
C ALA A 155 -23.28 -7.26 -36.92
N ALA A 156 -22.72 -6.75 -35.82
CA ALA A 156 -21.36 -6.17 -35.80
C ALA A 156 -20.25 -7.24 -35.89
N THR A 157 -20.54 -8.47 -35.47
CA THR A 157 -19.64 -9.62 -35.55
C THR A 157 -20.37 -10.83 -36.14
N SER A 158 -20.96 -10.68 -37.32
CA SER A 158 -21.83 -11.72 -37.92
C SER A 158 -21.16 -13.08 -38.10
N HIS A 159 -19.83 -13.11 -38.20
CA HIS A 159 -19.03 -14.34 -38.30
C HIS A 159 -18.77 -15.02 -36.93
N GLN A 160 -19.06 -14.32 -35.83
CA GLN A 160 -18.89 -14.73 -34.42
C GLN A 160 -20.06 -14.15 -33.60
N PRO A 161 -21.29 -14.69 -33.74
CA PRO A 161 -22.44 -14.25 -32.95
C PRO A 161 -22.30 -14.72 -31.48
N GLY A 162 -23.21 -14.25 -30.62
CA GLY A 162 -23.29 -14.63 -29.20
C GLY A 162 -23.01 -13.45 -28.28
N HIS A 163 -23.56 -13.48 -27.07
CA HIS A 163 -23.45 -12.41 -26.06
C HIS A 163 -22.85 -12.88 -24.75
N VAL A 164 -22.91 -14.17 -24.43
CA VAL A 164 -22.32 -14.74 -23.21
C VAL A 164 -21.44 -15.93 -23.56
N PHE A 165 -20.19 -15.90 -23.09
CA PHE A 165 -19.21 -16.96 -23.36
C PHE A 165 -18.62 -17.49 -22.07
N LYS A 166 -18.49 -18.81 -21.95
CA LYS A 166 -17.94 -19.51 -20.78
C LYS A 166 -16.58 -20.12 -21.10
N THR A 167 -15.66 -20.05 -20.14
CA THR A 167 -14.45 -20.86 -20.08
C THR A 167 -14.42 -21.72 -18.81
N THR A 168 -13.70 -22.84 -18.86
CA THR A 168 -13.37 -23.68 -17.70
C THR A 168 -11.87 -24.00 -17.65
N ASP A 169 -11.06 -23.34 -18.48
CA ASP A 169 -9.63 -23.59 -18.68
C ASP A 169 -8.80 -22.29 -18.71
N ALA A 170 -9.29 -21.30 -17.95
CA ALA A 170 -8.72 -19.97 -17.83
C ALA A 170 -8.66 -19.16 -19.14
N GLY A 171 -9.58 -19.41 -20.06
CA GLY A 171 -9.73 -18.68 -21.31
C GLY A 171 -8.91 -19.24 -22.47
N SER A 172 -8.36 -20.46 -22.31
CA SER A 172 -7.72 -21.19 -23.41
C SER A 172 -8.76 -21.60 -24.46
N THR A 173 -9.97 -21.94 -24.02
CA THR A 173 -11.14 -22.15 -24.87
C THR A 173 -12.36 -21.44 -24.31
N TRP A 174 -13.28 -21.06 -25.21
CA TRP A 174 -14.55 -20.43 -24.88
C TRP A 174 -15.71 -21.10 -25.60
N THR A 175 -16.82 -21.29 -24.90
CA THR A 175 -18.08 -21.83 -25.42
C THR A 175 -19.15 -20.74 -25.37
N ASP A 176 -19.85 -20.51 -26.47
CA ASP A 176 -21.04 -19.65 -26.49
C ASP A 176 -22.17 -20.30 -25.68
N VAL A 177 -22.63 -19.58 -24.65
CA VAL A 177 -23.73 -19.99 -23.76
C VAL A 177 -24.88 -18.99 -23.79
N SER A 178 -25.03 -18.29 -24.93
CA SER A 178 -26.12 -17.33 -25.15
C SER A 178 -27.47 -18.03 -25.31
N GLY A 179 -27.49 -19.28 -25.77
CA GLY A 179 -28.71 -20.09 -25.89
C GLY A 179 -29.82 -19.38 -26.68
N ASN A 180 -30.95 -19.15 -26.02
CA ASN A 180 -32.10 -18.40 -26.55
C ASN A 180 -32.18 -16.94 -26.06
N LEU A 181 -31.09 -16.35 -25.55
CA LEU A 181 -31.06 -14.92 -25.28
C LEU A 181 -31.40 -14.15 -26.56
N PRO A 182 -32.24 -13.11 -26.47
CA PRO A 182 -32.52 -12.28 -27.63
C PRO A 182 -31.23 -11.53 -28.03
N ASP A 183 -31.13 -11.13 -29.31
CA ASP A 183 -29.96 -10.39 -29.82
C ASP A 183 -29.94 -8.95 -29.31
N ASN A 184 -29.58 -8.78 -28.04
CA ASN A 184 -29.44 -7.50 -27.35
C ASN A 184 -28.14 -7.50 -26.53
N PRO A 185 -27.54 -6.32 -26.30
CA PRO A 185 -26.39 -6.19 -25.41
C PRO A 185 -26.62 -6.80 -24.03
N VAL A 186 -25.61 -7.51 -23.52
CA VAL A 186 -25.54 -7.96 -22.13
C VAL A 186 -24.53 -7.08 -21.39
N ASN A 187 -25.01 -6.26 -20.46
CA ASN A 187 -24.22 -5.23 -19.79
C ASN A 187 -23.56 -5.75 -18.50
N SER A 188 -24.19 -6.71 -17.83
CA SER A 188 -23.67 -7.30 -16.59
C SER A 188 -24.09 -8.76 -16.47
N LEU A 189 -23.25 -9.55 -15.81
CA LEU A 189 -23.48 -10.97 -15.58
C LEU A 189 -23.01 -11.31 -14.17
N THR A 190 -23.83 -12.02 -13.39
CA THR A 190 -23.45 -12.52 -12.07
C THR A 190 -23.78 -14.01 -11.92
N ILE A 191 -22.94 -14.73 -11.16
CA ILE A 191 -23.04 -16.17 -10.89
C ILE A 191 -23.72 -16.36 -9.54
N ASP A 192 -24.62 -17.32 -9.42
CA ASP A 192 -25.12 -17.75 -8.11
C ASP A 192 -24.23 -18.86 -7.51
N PRO A 193 -23.48 -18.58 -6.43
CA PRO A 193 -22.61 -19.59 -5.82
C PRO A 193 -23.37 -20.72 -5.09
N SER A 194 -24.67 -20.55 -4.83
CA SER A 194 -25.51 -21.58 -4.18
C SER A 194 -26.06 -22.59 -5.21
N TYR A 195 -26.14 -22.16 -6.48
CA TYR A 195 -26.66 -22.96 -7.58
C TYR A 195 -25.72 -22.85 -8.79
N PRO A 196 -24.72 -23.75 -8.94
CA PRO A 196 -23.60 -23.60 -9.88
C PRO A 196 -23.95 -23.46 -11.38
N ASN A 197 -25.20 -23.71 -11.76
CA ASN A 197 -25.71 -23.55 -13.13
C ASN A 197 -26.63 -22.33 -13.30
N THR A 198 -26.80 -21.53 -12.24
CA THR A 198 -27.63 -20.33 -12.23
C THR A 198 -26.80 -19.09 -12.50
N LEU A 199 -27.19 -18.34 -13.53
CA LEU A 199 -26.56 -17.07 -13.90
C LEU A 199 -27.67 -16.05 -14.14
N TYR A 200 -27.41 -14.78 -13.81
CA TYR A 200 -28.29 -13.67 -14.11
C TYR A 200 -27.60 -12.71 -15.06
N ALA A 201 -28.26 -12.40 -16.18
CA ALA A 201 -27.76 -11.52 -17.22
C ALA A 201 -28.60 -10.23 -17.26
N ALA A 202 -27.97 -9.09 -17.09
CA ALA A 202 -28.55 -7.78 -17.29
C ALA A 202 -28.45 -7.39 -18.77
N THR A 203 -29.56 -7.06 -19.42
CA THR A 203 -29.60 -6.73 -20.85
C THR A 203 -30.31 -5.42 -21.11
N ASP A 204 -30.24 -4.93 -22.35
CA ASP A 204 -30.94 -3.72 -22.81
C ASP A 204 -32.48 -3.83 -22.80
N VAL A 205 -33.01 -5.05 -22.65
CA VAL A 205 -34.46 -5.33 -22.63
C VAL A 205 -34.94 -5.94 -21.31
N GLY A 206 -34.15 -5.79 -20.26
CA GLY A 206 -34.42 -6.33 -18.93
C GLY A 206 -33.51 -7.50 -18.53
N PRO A 207 -33.62 -7.99 -17.29
CA PRO A 207 -32.77 -9.07 -16.81
C PRO A 207 -33.31 -10.46 -17.21
N PHE A 208 -32.39 -11.40 -17.42
CA PHE A 208 -32.66 -12.82 -17.69
C PHE A 208 -31.96 -13.72 -16.67
N VAL A 209 -32.49 -14.92 -16.49
CA VAL A 209 -31.92 -15.98 -15.65
C VAL A 209 -31.83 -17.28 -16.44
N THR A 210 -30.75 -18.01 -16.24
CA THR A 210 -30.61 -19.42 -16.63
C THR A 210 -30.46 -20.27 -15.38
N TYR A 211 -30.91 -21.51 -15.42
CA TYR A 211 -30.71 -22.52 -14.36
C TYR A 211 -29.91 -23.73 -14.86
N ASN A 212 -29.46 -23.71 -16.12
CA ASN A 212 -28.79 -24.81 -16.79
C ASN A 212 -27.51 -24.35 -17.51
N GLY A 213 -26.82 -23.36 -16.93
CA GLY A 213 -25.51 -22.91 -17.39
C GLY A 213 -25.52 -22.18 -18.72
N GLY A 214 -26.66 -21.60 -19.11
CA GLY A 214 -26.83 -20.81 -20.33
C GLY A 214 -27.41 -21.56 -21.52
N ALA A 215 -27.77 -22.84 -21.38
CA ALA A 215 -28.45 -23.56 -22.46
C ALA A 215 -29.83 -22.95 -22.77
N THR A 216 -30.56 -22.51 -21.75
CA THR A 216 -31.80 -21.74 -21.90
C THR A 216 -31.90 -20.63 -20.85
N TRP A 217 -32.45 -19.50 -21.26
CA TRP A 217 -32.65 -18.27 -20.51
C TRP A 217 -34.13 -17.90 -20.48
N SER A 218 -34.59 -17.39 -19.34
CA SER A 218 -35.94 -16.88 -19.12
C SER A 218 -35.85 -15.45 -18.59
N ALA A 219 -36.84 -14.60 -18.88
CA ALA A 219 -36.92 -13.28 -18.26
C ALA A 219 -36.96 -13.42 -16.72
N LEU A 220 -36.23 -12.57 -16.00
CA LEU A 220 -36.15 -12.62 -14.55
C LEU A 220 -37.35 -11.93 -13.90
N GLY A 221 -38.17 -12.71 -13.20
CA GLY A 221 -39.30 -12.23 -12.42
C GLY A 221 -40.48 -11.75 -13.26
N THR A 222 -41.40 -10.99 -12.64
CA THR A 222 -42.54 -10.35 -13.30
C THR A 222 -42.60 -8.88 -12.91
N GLY A 223 -42.96 -8.00 -13.84
CA GLY A 223 -43.13 -6.57 -13.57
C GLY A 223 -41.86 -5.72 -13.68
N PHE A 224 -40.71 -6.29 -14.02
CA PHE A 224 -39.51 -5.51 -14.35
C PHE A 224 -39.75 -4.68 -15.63
N PRO A 225 -39.44 -3.37 -15.65
CA PRO A 225 -39.64 -2.56 -16.83
C PRO A 225 -38.74 -3.01 -17.99
N ILE A 226 -39.23 -2.92 -19.23
CA ILE A 226 -38.43 -3.17 -20.44
C ILE A 226 -37.52 -1.96 -20.66
N VAL A 227 -36.38 -1.95 -19.99
CA VAL A 227 -35.34 -0.93 -20.06
C VAL A 227 -33.97 -1.60 -19.91
N ALA A 228 -32.92 -0.88 -20.30
CA ALA A 228 -31.57 -1.34 -20.08
C ALA A 228 -31.27 -1.49 -18.58
N VAL A 229 -30.68 -2.64 -18.26
CA VAL A 229 -30.13 -2.93 -16.94
C VAL A 229 -28.62 -2.85 -17.09
N ASP A 230 -28.00 -1.90 -16.40
CA ASP A 230 -26.56 -1.62 -16.54
C ASP A 230 -25.73 -2.55 -15.63
N GLN A 231 -26.25 -2.88 -14.45
CA GLN A 231 -25.57 -3.75 -13.49
C GLN A 231 -26.58 -4.62 -12.73
N ILE A 232 -26.21 -5.89 -12.49
CA ILE A 232 -26.93 -6.80 -11.59
C ILE A 232 -25.93 -7.53 -10.68
N ASP A 233 -26.26 -7.65 -9.40
CA ASP A 233 -25.43 -8.41 -8.46
C ASP A 233 -26.26 -9.13 -7.39
N MET A 234 -25.70 -10.19 -6.80
CA MET A 234 -26.37 -11.09 -5.87
C MET A 234 -25.69 -11.08 -4.49
N ASP A 235 -26.44 -10.67 -3.47
CA ASP A 235 -26.12 -11.01 -2.09
C ASP A 235 -26.50 -12.47 -1.83
N THR A 236 -25.49 -13.34 -1.87
CA THR A 236 -25.67 -14.79 -1.68
C THR A 236 -26.22 -15.15 -0.30
N TYR A 237 -25.89 -14.38 0.74
CA TYR A 237 -26.26 -14.69 2.11
C TYR A 237 -27.69 -14.25 2.43
N HIS A 238 -28.07 -13.04 2.01
CA HIS A 238 -29.44 -12.55 2.21
C HIS A 238 -30.41 -12.97 1.09
N ARG A 239 -29.88 -13.58 0.01
CA ARG A 239 -30.62 -13.96 -1.21
C ARG A 239 -31.34 -12.76 -1.85
N VAL A 240 -30.61 -11.65 -2.01
CA VAL A 240 -31.14 -10.43 -2.62
C VAL A 240 -30.38 -10.13 -3.91
N LEU A 241 -31.09 -10.09 -5.03
CA LEU A 241 -30.59 -9.54 -6.29
C LEU A 241 -30.88 -8.05 -6.33
N ALA A 242 -29.87 -7.25 -6.66
CA ALA A 242 -30.02 -5.83 -6.91
C ALA A 242 -29.69 -5.52 -8.38
N ALA A 243 -30.48 -4.66 -9.01
CA ALA A 243 -30.31 -4.28 -10.41
C ALA A 243 -30.42 -2.76 -10.59
N GLY A 244 -29.41 -2.15 -11.20
CA GLY A 244 -29.42 -0.75 -11.63
C GLY A 244 -29.94 -0.63 -13.05
N THR A 245 -30.85 0.32 -13.30
CA THR A 245 -31.49 0.50 -14.62
C THR A 245 -31.22 1.87 -15.21
N HIS A 246 -31.28 1.95 -16.54
CA HIS A 246 -31.24 3.22 -17.24
C HIS A 246 -32.55 4.00 -17.08
N GLY A 247 -32.55 5.02 -16.23
CA GLY A 247 -33.67 5.95 -16.06
C GLY A 247 -34.86 5.43 -15.23
N ARG A 248 -34.78 4.25 -14.60
CA ARG A 248 -35.83 3.69 -13.72
C ARG A 248 -35.34 3.33 -12.31
N GLY A 249 -34.20 3.88 -11.90
CA GLY A 249 -33.65 3.70 -10.55
C GLY A 249 -33.09 2.30 -10.29
N ALA A 250 -33.00 1.94 -9.01
CA ALA A 250 -32.53 0.63 -8.57
C ALA A 250 -33.71 -0.27 -8.18
N TRP A 251 -33.61 -1.54 -8.52
CA TRP A 251 -34.58 -2.58 -8.24
C TRP A 251 -33.95 -3.65 -7.36
N SER A 252 -34.77 -4.31 -6.54
CA SER A 252 -34.34 -5.48 -5.78
C SER A 252 -35.34 -6.62 -5.93
N LEU A 253 -34.84 -7.85 -5.89
CA LEU A 253 -35.63 -9.07 -5.86
C LEU A 253 -35.12 -9.95 -4.72
N ASN A 254 -36.01 -10.27 -3.80
CA ASN A 254 -35.75 -11.29 -2.79
C ASN A 254 -35.96 -12.66 -3.46
N ASP A 255 -34.89 -13.43 -3.57
CA ASP A 255 -34.96 -14.78 -4.13
C ASP A 255 -35.50 -15.75 -3.08
N ALA A 256 -36.68 -16.31 -3.39
CA ALA A 256 -37.41 -17.26 -2.55
C ALA A 256 -37.02 -18.72 -2.79
N SER A 257 -35.94 -18.98 -3.55
CA SER A 257 -35.39 -20.32 -3.72
C SER A 257 -35.04 -20.95 -2.36
N PRO A 258 -35.11 -22.29 -2.22
CA PRO A 258 -34.82 -22.96 -0.96
C PRO A 258 -33.46 -22.56 -0.39
N ALA A 259 -33.37 -22.43 0.94
CA ALA A 259 -32.09 -22.12 1.56
C ALA A 259 -31.05 -23.21 1.21
N ALA A 260 -29.87 -22.78 0.76
CA ALA A 260 -28.82 -23.65 0.27
C ALA A 260 -27.43 -23.15 0.71
N PRO A 261 -26.48 -24.06 0.98
CA PRO A 261 -25.10 -23.65 1.19
C PRO A 261 -24.48 -23.17 -0.11
N ALA A 262 -23.41 -22.39 0.00
CA ALA A 262 -22.59 -21.99 -1.13
C ALA A 262 -21.14 -22.07 -0.72
N LEU A 263 -20.41 -23.02 -1.28
CA LEU A 263 -19.04 -23.32 -0.87
C LEU A 263 -18.05 -22.47 -1.67
N VAL A 264 -17.13 -21.82 -0.97
CA VAL A 264 -15.96 -21.17 -1.57
C VAL A 264 -14.72 -21.86 -1.01
N ILE A 265 -13.89 -22.44 -1.87
CA ILE A 265 -12.68 -23.15 -1.47
C ILE A 265 -11.43 -22.41 -1.94
N SER A 266 -10.44 -22.29 -1.05
CA SER A 266 -9.15 -21.68 -1.34
C SER A 266 -8.03 -22.52 -0.75
N LYS A 267 -6.84 -22.42 -1.33
CA LYS A 267 -5.65 -23.09 -0.84
C LYS A 267 -4.47 -22.13 -0.88
N VAL A 268 -3.66 -22.19 0.18
CA VAL A 268 -2.42 -21.44 0.30
C VAL A 268 -1.32 -22.39 0.76
N ASP A 269 -0.10 -22.19 0.25
CA ASP A 269 1.07 -22.79 0.88
C ASP A 269 1.54 -21.94 2.06
N ALA A 270 2.50 -22.46 2.82
CA ALA A 270 3.04 -21.79 4.01
C ALA A 270 3.85 -20.50 3.70
N GLY A 271 4.03 -20.12 2.43
CA GLY A 271 4.76 -18.90 2.05
C GLY A 271 6.26 -18.92 2.33
N VAL A 272 6.82 -20.09 2.63
CA VAL A 272 8.26 -20.27 2.89
C VAL A 272 8.99 -20.75 1.63
N PRO A 273 10.24 -20.32 1.38
CA PRO A 273 11.04 -20.86 0.29
C PRO A 273 11.20 -22.38 0.41
N VAL A 274 10.80 -23.11 -0.63
CA VAL A 274 10.90 -24.58 -0.70
C VAL A 274 11.69 -25.02 -1.92
N GLY A 275 12.32 -26.18 -1.83
CA GLY A 275 13.05 -26.81 -2.94
C GLY A 275 13.13 -28.32 -2.79
N PRO A 276 13.96 -29.01 -3.61
CA PRO A 276 14.09 -30.46 -3.58
C PRO A 276 14.29 -31.01 -2.16
N GLY A 277 13.46 -31.97 -1.74
CA GLY A 277 13.49 -32.56 -0.42
C GLY A 277 12.95 -31.68 0.72
N SER A 278 12.33 -30.53 0.43
CA SER A 278 11.60 -29.74 1.43
C SER A 278 10.21 -30.33 1.67
N ASN A 279 9.66 -30.10 2.86
CA ASN A 279 8.23 -30.30 3.07
C ASN A 279 7.49 -29.07 2.57
N LEU A 280 6.34 -29.30 1.96
CA LEU A 280 5.43 -28.28 1.48
C LEU A 280 4.11 -28.46 2.23
N ASP A 281 3.76 -27.44 3.00
CA ASP A 281 2.59 -27.39 3.85
C ASP A 281 1.52 -26.53 3.19
N TYR A 282 0.33 -27.09 3.03
CA TYR A 282 -0.84 -26.41 2.50
C TYR A 282 -1.94 -26.29 3.56
N ALA A 283 -2.62 -25.15 3.55
CA ALA A 283 -3.87 -24.93 4.25
C ALA A 283 -5.00 -24.78 3.23
N ILE A 284 -6.01 -25.64 3.32
CA ILE A 284 -7.19 -25.64 2.43
C ILE A 284 -8.37 -25.18 3.26
N THR A 285 -9.00 -24.08 2.86
CA THR A 285 -10.12 -23.49 3.58
C THR A 285 -11.37 -23.55 2.73
N VAL A 286 -12.45 -24.07 3.29
CA VAL A 286 -13.80 -24.00 2.72
C VAL A 286 -14.63 -23.04 3.57
N ARG A 287 -15.18 -22.01 2.94
CA ARG A 287 -16.14 -21.08 3.54
C ARG A 287 -17.52 -21.34 2.98
N ASN A 288 -18.54 -21.31 3.83
CA ASN A 288 -19.93 -21.34 3.42
C ASN A 288 -20.50 -19.92 3.38
N ILE A 289 -20.71 -19.38 2.19
CA ILE A 289 -21.27 -18.04 1.97
C ILE A 289 -22.78 -18.06 1.67
N GLY A 290 -23.40 -19.25 1.70
CA GLY A 290 -24.83 -19.43 1.47
C GLY A 290 -25.65 -19.17 2.73
N ASN A 291 -26.96 -19.25 2.60
CA ASN A 291 -27.93 -18.96 3.66
C ASN A 291 -28.40 -20.21 4.44
N ALA A 292 -27.83 -21.38 4.16
CA ALA A 292 -28.03 -22.62 4.91
C ALA A 292 -26.69 -23.24 5.35
N GLY A 293 -26.72 -24.07 6.40
CA GLY A 293 -25.57 -24.89 6.78
C GLY A 293 -25.27 -25.96 5.72
N ALA A 294 -23.99 -26.27 5.54
CA ALA A 294 -23.52 -27.38 4.70
C ALA A 294 -23.19 -28.58 5.59
N THR A 295 -23.75 -29.74 5.30
CA THR A 295 -23.48 -30.98 6.04
C THR A 295 -22.83 -32.04 5.15
N GLY A 296 -22.23 -33.06 5.75
CA GLY A 296 -21.55 -34.13 5.01
C GLY A 296 -20.43 -33.62 4.11
N VAL A 297 -19.86 -32.45 4.42
CA VAL A 297 -18.89 -31.78 3.57
C VAL A 297 -17.66 -32.68 3.42
N THR A 298 -17.28 -32.91 2.17
CA THR A 298 -16.10 -33.68 1.81
C THR A 298 -15.14 -32.79 1.04
N ILE A 299 -13.94 -32.61 1.57
CA ILE A 299 -12.81 -31.94 0.89
C ILE A 299 -11.92 -33.02 0.28
N THR A 300 -11.51 -32.83 -0.97
CA THR A 300 -10.58 -33.74 -1.68
C THR A 300 -9.45 -32.96 -2.30
N ASP A 301 -8.26 -33.56 -2.29
CA ASP A 301 -7.05 -32.92 -2.77
C ASP A 301 -6.03 -33.97 -3.28
N PRO A 302 -5.67 -33.96 -4.57
CA PRO A 302 -4.66 -34.88 -5.08
C PRO A 302 -3.27 -34.48 -4.59
N VAL A 303 -2.43 -35.47 -4.27
CA VAL A 303 -1.00 -35.23 -3.99
C VAL A 303 -0.34 -34.68 -5.26
N PRO A 304 0.26 -33.48 -5.23
CA PRO A 304 0.84 -32.85 -6.42
C PRO A 304 1.91 -33.69 -7.10
N ALA A 305 2.03 -33.53 -8.42
CA ALA A 305 3.10 -34.15 -9.18
C ALA A 305 4.49 -33.73 -8.67
N ASN A 306 5.45 -34.66 -8.72
CA ASN A 306 6.81 -34.50 -8.17
C ASN A 306 6.85 -34.28 -6.65
N THR A 307 5.79 -34.68 -5.93
CA THR A 307 5.76 -34.72 -4.48
C THR A 307 5.29 -36.09 -3.99
N SER A 308 5.51 -36.37 -2.71
CA SER A 308 4.96 -37.54 -2.02
C SER A 308 4.19 -37.12 -0.78
N PHE A 309 3.12 -37.85 -0.46
CA PHE A 309 2.34 -37.61 0.74
C PHE A 309 3.19 -37.80 2.00
N VAL A 310 3.06 -36.88 2.96
CA VAL A 310 3.69 -36.99 4.29
C VAL A 310 2.62 -37.18 5.36
N SER A 311 1.66 -36.25 5.45
CA SER A 311 0.61 -36.29 6.46
C SER A 311 -0.58 -35.41 6.08
N ALA A 312 -1.74 -35.70 6.66
CA ALA A 312 -2.92 -34.85 6.62
C ALA A 312 -3.41 -34.57 8.04
N GLY A 313 -3.74 -33.32 8.33
CA GLY A 313 -4.41 -32.91 9.57
C GLY A 313 -5.90 -33.25 9.56
N GLU A 314 -6.61 -32.90 10.64
CA GLU A 314 -8.08 -32.92 10.70
C GLU A 314 -8.72 -34.27 10.29
N SER A 315 -8.06 -35.38 10.63
CA SER A 315 -8.49 -36.75 10.27
C SER A 315 -8.56 -37.01 8.76
N GLY A 316 -7.80 -36.26 7.95
CA GLY A 316 -7.65 -36.52 6.52
C GLY A 316 -7.02 -37.89 6.25
N VAL A 317 -7.56 -38.59 5.25
CA VAL A 317 -7.09 -39.92 4.86
C VAL A 317 -6.59 -39.87 3.42
N ASN A 318 -5.37 -40.35 3.19
CA ASN A 318 -4.84 -40.54 1.83
C ASN A 318 -5.34 -41.86 1.26
N ASN A 319 -6.12 -41.78 0.18
CA ASN A 319 -6.59 -42.92 -0.60
C ASN A 319 -5.90 -42.90 -1.96
N ASP A 320 -4.81 -43.66 -2.10
CA ASP A 320 -4.05 -43.84 -3.34
C ASP A 320 -3.64 -42.53 -4.04
N GLY A 321 -3.14 -41.57 -3.25
CA GLY A 321 -2.63 -40.30 -3.77
C GLY A 321 -3.68 -39.19 -3.85
N THR A 322 -4.90 -39.42 -3.37
CA THR A 322 -5.89 -38.35 -3.12
C THR A 322 -6.25 -38.31 -1.65
N VAL A 323 -6.02 -37.17 -1.01
CA VAL A 323 -6.34 -36.94 0.39
C VAL A 323 -7.79 -36.49 0.51
N ARG A 324 -8.51 -37.05 1.48
CA ARG A 324 -9.93 -36.81 1.69
C ARG A 324 -10.24 -36.53 3.16
N TRP A 325 -10.97 -35.45 3.41
CA TRP A 325 -11.58 -35.11 4.70
C TRP A 325 -13.09 -35.20 4.54
N SER A 326 -13.78 -36.01 5.34
CA SER A 326 -15.21 -36.31 5.15
C SER A 326 -16.03 -36.04 6.40
N GLY A 327 -17.33 -35.80 6.21
CA GLY A 327 -18.29 -35.66 7.32
C GLY A 327 -18.21 -34.32 8.05
N LEU A 328 -17.59 -33.31 7.43
CA LEU A 328 -17.50 -31.97 8.00
C LEU A 328 -18.89 -31.29 7.96
N SER A 329 -19.12 -30.37 8.89
CA SER A 329 -20.31 -29.52 8.89
C SER A 329 -19.87 -28.06 9.01
N ILE A 330 -20.36 -27.21 8.12
CA ILE A 330 -19.98 -25.80 8.04
C ILE A 330 -21.26 -24.97 8.11
N ALA A 331 -21.47 -24.28 9.22
CA ALA A 331 -22.61 -23.39 9.39
C ALA A 331 -22.62 -22.30 8.31
N SER A 332 -23.79 -21.73 8.03
CA SER A 332 -23.92 -20.55 7.17
C SER A 332 -23.03 -19.41 7.71
N GLY A 333 -22.22 -18.80 6.85
CA GLY A 333 -21.21 -17.80 7.23
C GLY A 333 -19.93 -18.37 7.86
N GLY A 334 -19.89 -19.67 8.17
CA GLY A 334 -18.74 -20.34 8.80
C GLY A 334 -17.68 -20.81 7.80
N SER A 335 -16.58 -21.33 8.33
CA SER A 335 -15.51 -21.95 7.55
C SER A 335 -14.93 -23.19 8.25
N ALA A 336 -14.25 -24.03 7.48
CA ALA A 336 -13.40 -25.11 7.96
C ALA A 336 -12.06 -25.07 7.21
N THR A 337 -10.97 -25.32 7.93
CA THR A 337 -9.61 -25.38 7.37
C THR A 337 -9.01 -26.74 7.67
N VAL A 338 -8.39 -27.35 6.66
CA VAL A 338 -7.69 -28.64 6.76
C VAL A 338 -6.28 -28.52 6.21
N HIS A 339 -5.36 -29.35 6.71
CA HIS A 339 -3.94 -29.25 6.37
C HIS A 339 -3.42 -30.48 5.62
N LEU A 340 -2.68 -30.23 4.55
CA LEU A 340 -1.93 -31.24 3.79
C LEU A 340 -0.45 -30.93 3.84
N ARG A 341 0.37 -31.93 4.22
CA ARG A 341 1.82 -31.88 4.06
C ARG A 341 2.26 -32.89 3.01
N VAL A 342 3.01 -32.41 2.03
CA VAL A 342 3.71 -33.23 1.04
C VAL A 342 5.21 -32.97 1.11
N ARG A 343 6.01 -33.84 0.48
CA ARG A 343 7.46 -33.69 0.37
C ARG A 343 7.84 -33.61 -1.09
N ILE A 344 8.57 -32.56 -1.46
CA ILE A 344 9.08 -32.38 -2.81
C ILE A 344 10.14 -33.45 -3.08
N ASP A 345 10.09 -34.06 -4.26
CA ASP A 345 11.07 -35.06 -4.71
C ASP A 345 12.51 -34.54 -4.48
N PRO A 346 13.35 -35.22 -3.68
CA PRO A 346 14.75 -34.86 -3.49
C PRO A 346 15.56 -34.83 -4.80
N ASP A 347 15.14 -35.60 -5.81
CA ASP A 347 15.79 -35.72 -7.12
C ASP A 347 15.06 -34.93 -8.23
N LEU A 348 14.24 -33.95 -7.83
CA LEU A 348 13.48 -33.06 -8.74
C LEU A 348 14.40 -32.50 -9.83
N LYS A 349 14.01 -32.70 -11.08
CA LYS A 349 14.81 -32.25 -12.23
C LYS A 349 14.80 -30.73 -12.33
N ASN A 350 15.96 -30.13 -12.63
CA ASN A 350 16.16 -28.68 -12.76
C ASN A 350 15.29 -27.98 -13.82
N LYS A 351 14.57 -28.72 -14.67
CA LYS A 351 13.59 -28.16 -15.61
C LYS A 351 12.30 -27.67 -14.93
N PHE A 352 12.03 -28.10 -13.70
CA PHE A 352 10.87 -27.67 -12.94
C PHE A 352 11.24 -26.49 -12.05
N SER A 353 10.51 -25.39 -12.18
CA SER A 353 10.66 -24.17 -11.38
C SER A 353 9.52 -23.95 -10.40
N THR A 354 8.49 -24.80 -10.41
CA THR A 354 7.30 -24.71 -9.56
C THR A 354 6.76 -26.10 -9.22
N ILE A 355 6.04 -26.20 -8.11
CA ILE A 355 5.07 -27.27 -7.83
C ILE A 355 3.68 -26.67 -8.06
N VAL A 356 2.85 -27.38 -8.82
CA VAL A 356 1.47 -26.99 -9.08
C VAL A 356 0.56 -28.01 -8.44
N ASP A 357 -0.25 -27.52 -7.52
CA ASP A 357 -1.32 -28.26 -6.87
C ASP A 357 -2.65 -27.80 -7.46
N ASP A 358 -3.37 -28.70 -8.11
CA ASP A 358 -4.56 -28.40 -8.89
C ASP A 358 -5.62 -29.47 -8.62
N SER A 359 -6.87 -29.19 -8.97
CA SER A 359 -8.01 -30.12 -8.85
C SER A 359 -8.45 -30.47 -7.42
N PHE A 360 -8.05 -29.69 -6.41
CA PHE A 360 -8.69 -29.77 -5.09
C PHE A 360 -10.13 -29.22 -5.15
N GLY A 361 -10.99 -29.68 -4.24
CA GLY A 361 -12.39 -29.31 -4.26
C GLY A 361 -13.16 -29.71 -3.01
N ALA A 362 -14.41 -29.28 -2.93
CA ALA A 362 -15.34 -29.63 -1.87
C ALA A 362 -16.72 -29.95 -2.42
N THR A 363 -17.41 -30.86 -1.74
CA THR A 363 -18.82 -31.22 -2.00
C THR A 363 -19.60 -31.20 -0.68
N SER A 364 -20.91 -30.99 -0.76
CA SER A 364 -21.84 -31.04 0.38
C SER A 364 -22.99 -32.00 0.12
N ALA A 365 -23.65 -32.48 1.19
CA ALA A 365 -24.81 -33.37 1.08
C ALA A 365 -26.02 -32.68 0.43
N GLU A 366 -26.09 -31.36 0.52
CA GLU A 366 -27.16 -30.53 -0.06
C GLU A 366 -27.02 -30.38 -1.59
N GLY A 367 -25.89 -30.80 -2.18
CA GLY A 367 -25.63 -30.75 -3.62
C GLY A 367 -24.57 -29.74 -4.08
N PRO A 368 -24.47 -28.52 -3.51
CA PRO A 368 -23.45 -27.55 -3.89
C PRO A 368 -22.02 -28.11 -3.76
N SER A 369 -21.18 -27.75 -4.73
CA SER A 369 -19.78 -28.13 -4.82
C SER A 369 -18.93 -26.95 -5.27
N ALA A 370 -17.63 -27.02 -4.99
CA ALA A 370 -16.65 -26.03 -5.39
C ALA A 370 -15.38 -26.73 -5.85
N THR A 371 -14.73 -26.16 -6.87
CA THR A 371 -13.38 -26.55 -7.29
C THR A 371 -12.42 -25.43 -6.97
N GLY A 372 -11.16 -25.75 -6.69
CA GLY A 372 -10.13 -24.78 -6.37
C GLY A 372 -9.38 -24.27 -7.60
N SER A 373 -8.91 -23.04 -7.52
CA SER A 373 -7.88 -22.52 -8.42
C SER A 373 -6.54 -23.22 -8.18
N PRO A 374 -5.73 -23.48 -9.23
CA PRO A 374 -4.39 -24.01 -9.06
C PRO A 374 -3.55 -23.18 -8.08
N THR A 375 -2.89 -23.85 -7.15
CA THR A 375 -1.89 -23.24 -6.25
C THR A 375 -0.51 -23.51 -6.82
N VAL A 376 0.23 -22.44 -7.11
CA VAL A 376 1.56 -22.52 -7.72
C VAL A 376 2.61 -22.09 -6.70
N THR A 377 3.43 -23.04 -6.24
CA THR A 377 4.52 -22.80 -5.30
C THR A 377 5.85 -22.74 -6.06
N PRO A 378 6.56 -21.59 -6.08
CA PRO A 378 7.88 -21.49 -6.70
C PRO A 378 8.93 -22.36 -6.00
N ILE A 379 9.82 -22.97 -6.79
CA ILE A 379 11.02 -23.64 -6.28
C ILE A 379 12.13 -22.61 -6.10
N ALA A 380 12.52 -22.39 -4.86
CA ALA A 380 13.64 -21.52 -4.51
C ALA A 380 14.98 -22.18 -4.84
N PRO A 381 16.06 -21.39 -5.08
CA PRO A 381 17.42 -21.92 -5.06
C PRO A 381 17.82 -22.36 -3.63
N PRO A 382 18.86 -23.21 -3.48
CA PRO A 382 19.30 -23.66 -2.16
C PRO A 382 19.75 -22.51 -1.26
N PHE A 383 20.39 -21.49 -1.84
CA PHE A 383 20.87 -20.31 -1.14
C PHE A 383 20.48 -19.07 -1.93
N ALA A 384 19.78 -18.16 -1.26
CA ALA A 384 19.46 -16.81 -1.73
C ALA A 384 19.21 -15.95 -0.50
N LEU A 385 19.43 -14.65 -0.62
CA LEU A 385 19.20 -13.70 0.47
C LEU A 385 18.88 -12.32 -0.09
N SER A 386 18.26 -11.50 0.75
CA SER A 386 18.16 -10.06 0.56
C SER A 386 18.68 -9.33 1.79
N LEU A 387 19.11 -8.09 1.60
CA LEU A 387 19.52 -7.18 2.66
C LEU A 387 18.65 -5.91 2.58
N ALA A 388 18.11 -5.48 3.71
CA ALA A 388 17.31 -4.27 3.83
C ALA A 388 17.70 -3.45 5.08
N PRO A 389 17.71 -2.12 5.02
CA PRO A 389 17.45 -1.30 3.84
C PRO A 389 18.58 -1.41 2.80
N ALA A 390 18.26 -1.16 1.52
CA ALA A 390 19.26 -1.17 0.44
C ALA A 390 20.23 0.02 0.53
N SER A 391 19.79 1.11 1.15
CA SER A 391 20.59 2.29 1.46
C SER A 391 20.06 2.94 2.72
N GLN A 392 20.96 3.40 3.58
CA GLN A 392 20.63 4.20 4.75
C GLN A 392 21.61 5.35 4.92
N THR A 393 21.16 6.40 5.60
CA THR A 393 21.99 7.54 5.99
C THR A 393 21.75 7.82 7.47
N ASP A 394 22.83 8.04 8.21
CA ASP A 394 22.79 8.50 9.60
C ASP A 394 24.04 9.33 9.92
N GLY A 395 24.26 9.70 11.18
CA GLY A 395 25.45 10.41 11.59
C GLY A 395 25.70 10.37 13.09
N ALA A 396 26.93 10.73 13.46
CA ALA A 396 27.37 10.81 14.84
C ALA A 396 28.37 11.94 15.04
N HIS A 397 28.46 12.40 16.28
CA HIS A 397 29.47 13.37 16.68
C HIS A 397 30.87 12.78 16.52
N VAL A 398 31.84 13.58 16.10
CA VAL A 398 33.23 13.14 15.95
C VAL A 398 33.75 12.52 17.25
N GLY A 399 34.44 11.38 17.12
CA GLY A 399 34.90 10.56 18.25
C GLY A 399 33.85 9.62 18.84
N GLN A 400 32.62 9.61 18.32
CA GLN A 400 31.55 8.68 18.71
C GLN A 400 31.22 7.71 17.58
N SER A 401 30.30 6.79 17.86
CA SER A 401 29.81 5.81 16.89
C SER A 401 28.32 5.98 16.66
N VAL A 402 27.88 5.69 15.44
CA VAL A 402 26.46 5.43 15.13
C VAL A 402 26.27 3.93 14.95
N THR A 403 25.05 3.46 15.17
CA THR A 403 24.70 2.05 14.98
C THR A 403 23.35 1.93 14.31
N ASP A 404 23.37 1.27 13.15
CA ASP A 404 22.22 1.13 12.27
C ASP A 404 21.84 -0.33 12.09
N LEU A 405 20.55 -0.61 11.93
CA LEU A 405 20.04 -1.98 11.83
C LEU A 405 19.88 -2.38 10.36
N VAL A 406 20.55 -3.47 9.96
CA VAL A 406 20.28 -4.14 8.69
C VAL A 406 19.61 -5.49 8.94
N THR A 407 18.60 -5.79 8.13
CA THR A 407 17.87 -7.06 8.15
C THR A 407 18.27 -7.90 6.95
N ILE A 408 18.62 -9.15 7.23
CA ILE A 408 18.96 -10.16 6.24
C ILE A 408 17.83 -11.18 6.22
N THR A 409 17.24 -11.43 5.06
CA THR A 409 16.18 -12.43 4.88
C THR A 409 16.71 -13.58 4.05
N ASN A 410 16.54 -14.82 4.54
CA ASN A 410 16.89 -16.02 3.79
C ASN A 410 15.81 -16.34 2.77
N LEU A 411 16.13 -16.17 1.49
CA LEU A 411 15.25 -16.46 0.36
C LEU A 411 15.52 -17.85 -0.25
N GLY A 412 16.52 -18.57 0.25
CA GLY A 412 16.82 -19.95 -0.14
C GLY A 412 16.05 -20.98 0.69
N PHE A 413 15.89 -22.19 0.16
CA PHE A 413 15.19 -23.27 0.89
C PHE A 413 16.06 -24.00 1.91
N LYS A 414 17.38 -23.73 1.96
CA LYS A 414 18.26 -24.27 3.02
C LYS A 414 18.44 -23.25 4.13
N THR A 415 18.53 -23.73 5.36
CA THR A 415 19.06 -22.93 6.48
C THR A 415 20.49 -22.52 6.15
N ASP A 416 20.84 -21.27 6.42
CA ASP A 416 22.15 -20.70 6.11
C ASP A 416 22.64 -19.79 7.26
N THR A 417 23.92 -19.43 7.20
CA THR A 417 24.51 -18.34 7.98
C THR A 417 25.16 -17.34 7.02
N TYR A 418 25.31 -16.09 7.45
CA TYR A 418 25.82 -15.04 6.58
C TYR A 418 27.04 -14.38 7.18
N THR A 419 28.15 -14.37 6.45
CA THR A 419 29.33 -13.58 6.83
C THR A 419 29.12 -12.11 6.46
N MET A 420 29.53 -11.23 7.37
CA MET A 420 29.39 -9.78 7.20
C MET A 420 30.72 -9.15 6.82
N SER A 421 30.71 -8.27 5.83
CA SER A 421 31.86 -7.47 5.44
C SER A 421 31.45 -6.06 5.05
N ALA A 422 32.37 -5.12 5.21
CA ALA A 422 32.24 -3.75 4.73
C ALA A 422 33.39 -3.45 3.78
N ALA A 423 33.11 -2.68 2.73
CA ALA A 423 34.12 -2.19 1.80
C ALA A 423 33.82 -0.74 1.40
N GLY A 424 34.84 0.00 0.99
CA GLY A 424 34.72 1.44 0.77
C GLY A 424 34.60 2.21 2.10
N GLY A 425 34.17 3.47 2.01
CA GLY A 425 34.12 4.38 3.15
C GLY A 425 35.52 4.81 3.64
N THR A 426 35.53 5.85 4.48
CA THR A 426 36.71 6.37 5.17
C THR A 426 36.61 6.19 6.69
N PHE A 427 35.42 5.87 7.21
CA PHE A 427 35.17 5.62 8.63
C PHE A 427 35.20 4.10 8.92
N PRO A 428 35.82 3.66 10.04
CA PRO A 428 35.82 2.25 10.41
C PRO A 428 34.42 1.67 10.63
N VAL A 429 34.18 0.47 10.11
CA VAL A 429 32.91 -0.26 10.24
C VAL A 429 33.14 -1.58 10.95
N SER A 430 32.24 -1.92 11.87
CA SER A 430 32.18 -3.21 12.56
C SER A 430 30.74 -3.71 12.67
N PHE A 431 30.56 -5.01 12.93
CA PHE A 431 29.24 -5.64 13.00
C PHE A 431 28.98 -6.19 14.38
N LEU A 432 27.76 -5.97 14.87
CA LEU A 432 27.28 -6.47 16.15
C LEU A 432 26.03 -7.34 15.94
N ASP A 433 25.73 -8.17 16.93
CA ASP A 433 24.49 -8.95 17.02
C ASP A 433 23.24 -8.06 17.01
N SER A 434 22.06 -8.67 16.92
CA SER A 434 20.78 -7.95 16.88
C SER A 434 20.48 -7.13 18.14
N THR A 435 21.25 -7.32 19.23
CA THR A 435 21.16 -6.52 20.45
C THR A 435 22.11 -5.32 20.46
N CYS A 436 22.90 -5.15 19.39
CA CYS A 436 23.93 -4.13 19.21
C CYS A 436 24.98 -4.11 20.32
N LYS A 437 25.34 -5.28 20.88
CA LYS A 437 26.28 -5.38 22.02
C LYS A 437 27.48 -6.26 21.73
N THR A 438 27.27 -7.38 21.05
CA THR A 438 28.31 -8.39 20.87
C THR A 438 28.84 -8.34 19.45
N ALA A 439 30.16 -8.22 19.29
CA ALA A 439 30.76 -8.22 17.96
C ALA A 439 30.59 -9.58 17.26
N ILE A 440 30.25 -9.54 15.98
CA ILE A 440 30.06 -10.73 15.14
C ILE A 440 30.78 -10.55 13.80
N THR A 441 31.12 -11.68 13.19
CA THR A 441 31.54 -11.76 11.78
C THR A 441 30.59 -12.62 10.95
N THR A 442 29.70 -13.37 11.61
CA THR A 442 28.74 -14.28 11.00
C THR A 442 27.45 -14.27 11.80
N THR A 443 26.31 -14.30 11.11
CA THR A 443 25.00 -14.37 11.76
C THR A 443 24.76 -15.73 12.43
N PRO A 444 23.80 -15.83 13.36
CA PRO A 444 23.17 -17.10 13.70
C PRO A 444 22.55 -17.78 12.47
N ALA A 445 22.24 -19.07 12.60
CA ALA A 445 21.55 -19.83 11.55
C ALA A 445 20.16 -19.24 11.28
N VAL A 446 19.88 -18.96 10.01
CA VAL A 446 18.63 -18.37 9.52
C VAL A 446 17.89 -19.43 8.71
N PRO A 447 16.78 -19.99 9.22
CA PRO A 447 15.93 -20.92 8.47
C PRO A 447 15.40 -20.32 7.17
N ALA A 448 14.92 -21.16 6.26
CA ALA A 448 14.30 -20.72 5.02
C ALA A 448 13.12 -19.78 5.31
N GLY A 449 13.08 -18.61 4.64
CA GLY A 449 12.04 -17.59 4.81
C GLY A 449 12.16 -16.75 6.09
N ALA A 450 13.06 -17.11 7.02
CA ALA A 450 13.28 -16.32 8.22
C ALA A 450 14.21 -15.13 7.95
N SER A 451 14.19 -14.16 8.87
CA SER A 451 15.08 -13.02 8.87
C SER A 451 15.88 -12.94 10.16
N THR A 452 17.05 -12.30 10.07
CA THR A 452 17.86 -11.91 11.23
C THR A 452 18.34 -10.48 11.05
N SER A 453 18.58 -9.77 12.14
CA SER A 453 19.11 -8.41 12.11
C SER A 453 20.55 -8.37 12.61
N VAL A 454 21.34 -7.49 12.02
CA VAL A 454 22.73 -7.20 12.38
C VAL A 454 22.83 -5.70 12.57
N CYS A 455 23.53 -5.26 13.63
CA CYS A 455 23.82 -3.85 13.80
C CYS A 455 25.15 -3.51 13.11
N VAL A 456 25.11 -2.53 12.21
CA VAL A 456 26.28 -1.94 11.55
C VAL A 456 26.74 -0.79 12.43
N LYS A 457 27.91 -0.91 13.04
CA LYS A 457 28.50 0.14 13.87
C LYS A 457 29.55 0.88 13.05
N VAL A 458 29.36 2.18 12.87
CA VAL A 458 30.32 3.07 12.18
C VAL A 458 30.94 4.01 13.19
N ASP A 459 32.27 3.98 13.30
CA ASP A 459 33.04 4.85 14.20
C ASP A 459 33.45 6.13 13.47
N VAL A 460 32.94 7.29 13.89
CA VAL A 460 33.33 8.58 13.32
C VAL A 460 34.64 9.03 13.97
N PRO A 461 35.77 9.15 13.23
CA PRO A 461 37.05 9.52 13.83
C PRO A 461 36.98 10.90 14.48
N ALA A 462 37.64 11.07 15.63
CA ALA A 462 37.76 12.38 16.29
C ALA A 462 38.45 13.45 15.42
N THR A 463 39.18 13.01 14.39
CA THR A 463 39.88 13.87 13.41
C THR A 463 39.06 14.16 12.15
N ALA A 464 37.85 13.62 12.02
CA ALA A 464 37.00 13.89 10.87
C ALA A 464 36.61 15.38 10.85
N THR A 465 36.61 15.98 9.66
CA THR A 465 36.10 17.35 9.50
C THR A 465 34.59 17.36 9.60
N ASP A 466 34.03 18.48 10.05
CA ASP A 466 32.59 18.66 10.07
C ASP A 466 31.97 18.37 8.68
N SER A 467 30.79 17.76 8.67
CA SER A 467 30.05 17.38 7.46
C SER A 467 30.77 16.40 6.53
N ALA A 468 31.91 15.83 6.92
CA ALA A 468 32.56 14.76 6.16
C ALA A 468 31.65 13.53 6.10
N THR A 469 31.46 12.98 4.91
CA THR A 469 30.66 11.77 4.70
C THR A 469 31.53 10.58 4.41
N SER A 470 31.17 9.42 4.98
CA SER A 470 31.73 8.12 4.63
C SER A 470 30.60 7.20 4.20
N THR A 471 30.67 6.68 2.98
CA THR A 471 29.72 5.68 2.49
C THR A 471 30.42 4.34 2.38
N ALA A 472 30.00 3.37 3.21
CA ALA A 472 30.45 2.00 3.15
C ALA A 472 29.42 1.12 2.43
N THR A 473 29.91 0.15 1.66
CA THR A 473 29.07 -0.94 1.13
C THR A 473 29.09 -2.09 2.13
N ILE A 474 27.93 -2.39 2.70
CA ILE A 474 27.72 -3.50 3.63
C ILE A 474 27.29 -4.72 2.84
N THR A 475 27.97 -5.85 3.03
CA THR A 475 27.68 -7.09 2.30
C THR A 475 27.44 -8.25 3.27
N ALA A 476 26.31 -8.94 3.09
CA ALA A 476 26.06 -10.25 3.66
C ALA A 476 26.36 -11.32 2.59
N THR A 477 27.18 -12.31 2.91
CA THR A 477 27.53 -13.41 2.00
C THR A 477 27.12 -14.75 2.59
N SER A 478 26.43 -15.57 1.79
CA SER A 478 26.05 -16.94 2.16
C SER A 478 27.28 -17.78 2.49
N THR A 479 27.26 -18.42 3.66
CA THR A 479 28.31 -19.40 4.03
C THR A 479 28.14 -20.72 3.28
N GLY A 480 26.91 -21.13 3.01
CA GLY A 480 26.62 -22.35 2.25
C GLY A 480 26.93 -22.23 0.75
N SER A 481 26.97 -21.01 0.20
CA SER A 481 27.38 -20.72 -1.17
C SER A 481 28.02 -19.32 -1.28
N PRO A 482 29.34 -19.19 -1.14
CA PRO A 482 30.05 -17.89 -1.12
C PRO A 482 29.92 -17.02 -2.38
N LYS A 483 29.26 -17.50 -3.44
CA LYS A 483 28.93 -16.72 -4.64
C LYS A 483 27.62 -15.94 -4.49
N VAL A 484 26.80 -16.27 -3.50
CA VAL A 484 25.51 -15.64 -3.23
C VAL A 484 25.71 -14.60 -2.14
N SER A 485 25.46 -13.33 -2.47
CA SER A 485 25.58 -12.20 -1.55
C SER A 485 24.52 -11.15 -1.84
N ALA A 486 24.22 -10.33 -0.84
CA ALA A 486 23.40 -9.13 -0.98
C ALA A 486 24.15 -7.98 -0.32
N SER A 487 24.03 -6.79 -0.91
CA SER A 487 24.73 -5.60 -0.42
C SER A 487 23.78 -4.41 -0.33
N GLY A 488 24.06 -3.53 0.62
CA GLY A 488 23.45 -2.21 0.75
C GLY A 488 24.49 -1.15 1.07
N THR A 489 24.10 0.11 1.10
CA THR A 489 24.99 1.22 1.46
C THR A 489 24.63 1.84 2.80
N ASP A 490 25.66 2.20 3.55
CA ASP A 490 25.56 2.92 4.80
C ASP A 490 26.36 4.22 4.69
N LYS A 491 25.67 5.35 4.66
CA LYS A 491 26.27 6.69 4.60
C LYS A 491 26.23 7.33 5.98
N THR A 492 27.40 7.52 6.58
CA THR A 492 27.54 8.21 7.85
C THR A 492 28.06 9.63 7.67
N ILE A 493 27.44 10.60 8.33
CA ILE A 493 27.84 12.01 8.34
C ILE A 493 28.54 12.34 9.67
N ALA A 494 29.72 12.95 9.58
CA ALA A 494 30.45 13.42 10.75
C ALA A 494 29.89 14.76 11.25
N VAL A 495 29.66 14.86 12.55
CA VAL A 495 29.20 16.07 13.24
C VAL A 495 30.29 16.58 14.17
N ALA A 496 30.83 17.77 13.91
CA ALA A 496 31.83 18.43 14.76
C ALA A 496 31.34 19.78 15.31
N VAL A 497 30.04 20.06 15.18
CA VAL A 497 29.37 21.26 15.64
C VAL A 497 28.16 20.91 16.50
N ASP A 498 27.75 21.82 17.37
CA ASP A 498 26.67 21.58 18.34
C ASP A 498 25.27 21.90 17.80
N THR A 499 25.14 22.56 16.65
CA THR A 499 23.87 23.08 16.14
C THR A 499 23.50 22.46 14.79
N LEU A 500 22.26 21.99 14.67
CA LEU A 500 21.62 21.63 13.41
C LEU A 500 20.56 22.67 13.07
N VAL A 501 20.57 23.14 11.84
CA VAL A 501 19.50 23.92 11.23
C VAL A 501 18.70 22.98 10.35
N VAL A 502 17.39 22.89 10.58
CA VAL A 502 16.46 22.12 9.75
C VAL A 502 15.57 23.09 9.02
N ASP A 503 15.69 23.06 7.70
CA ASP A 503 14.84 23.77 6.76
C ASP A 503 13.68 22.86 6.37
N ASP A 504 12.51 23.16 6.93
CA ASP A 504 11.23 22.48 6.72
C ASP A 504 10.24 23.40 6.02
N ASP A 505 10.74 24.31 5.18
CA ASP A 505 9.88 25.05 4.29
C ASP A 505 9.60 24.22 3.02
N ALA A 506 8.32 24.04 2.70
CA ALA A 506 7.86 23.37 1.48
C ALA A 506 7.62 24.37 0.34
N PHE A 507 7.75 25.67 0.61
CA PHE A 507 7.30 26.77 -0.24
C PHE A 507 8.42 27.47 -1.02
N ALA A 508 9.70 27.28 -0.67
CA ALA A 508 10.81 27.96 -1.34
C ALA A 508 11.47 27.13 -2.46
N ASP A 509 10.73 26.71 -3.49
CA ASP A 509 11.36 26.48 -4.81
C ASP A 509 10.39 26.43 -6.02
N THR A 510 9.35 27.28 -6.01
CA THR A 510 8.63 27.58 -7.27
C THR A 510 8.89 29.02 -7.68
N ALA A 511 9.01 29.27 -8.98
CA ALA A 511 9.32 30.59 -9.55
C ALA A 511 8.35 31.73 -9.18
N ALA A 512 7.31 31.45 -8.38
CA ALA A 512 6.32 32.39 -7.87
C ALA A 512 6.69 33.03 -6.51
N HIS A 513 7.64 32.48 -5.73
CA HIS A 513 8.04 33.01 -4.42
C HIS A 513 9.56 33.11 -4.31
N SER A 514 10.08 34.32 -4.05
CA SER A 514 11.50 34.68 -4.24
C SER A 514 12.29 34.90 -2.94
N ILE A 515 11.83 34.36 -1.80
CA ILE A 515 12.40 34.65 -0.48
C ILE A 515 13.08 33.39 0.05
N ASP A 516 14.39 33.48 0.25
CA ASP A 516 15.23 32.47 0.89
C ASP A 516 15.10 32.58 2.41
N VAL A 517 14.18 31.81 3.00
CA VAL A 517 13.90 31.80 4.44
C VAL A 517 15.12 31.34 5.25
N ASN A 518 15.78 30.28 4.78
CA ASN A 518 16.99 29.72 5.36
C ASN A 518 18.10 30.77 5.61
N SER A 519 18.27 31.73 4.69
CA SER A 519 19.25 32.81 4.84
C SER A 519 19.07 33.64 6.12
N PHE A 520 17.84 33.81 6.61
CA PHE A 520 17.57 34.60 7.82
C PHE A 520 18.11 33.91 9.08
N TYR A 521 17.94 32.59 9.17
CA TYR A 521 18.38 31.78 10.31
C TYR A 521 19.90 31.59 10.30
N THR A 522 20.47 31.23 9.15
CA THR A 522 21.92 31.00 8.99
C THR A 522 22.73 32.28 9.17
N ALA A 523 22.23 33.44 8.72
CA ALA A 523 22.87 34.74 8.97
C ALA A 523 22.85 35.12 10.46
N ALA A 524 21.73 34.91 11.16
CA ALA A 524 21.60 35.22 12.58
C ALA A 524 22.53 34.34 13.45
N LEU A 525 22.62 33.04 13.14
CA LEU A 525 23.56 32.12 13.79
C LEU A 525 25.02 32.53 13.55
N THR A 526 25.37 32.85 12.29
CA THR A 526 26.72 33.31 11.90
C THR A 526 27.11 34.59 12.63
N ALA A 527 26.19 35.56 12.72
CA ALA A 527 26.40 36.83 13.44
C ALA A 527 26.67 36.64 14.94
N LYS A 528 26.20 35.53 15.53
CA LYS A 528 26.49 35.14 16.92
C LYS A 528 27.60 34.08 17.05
N GLY A 529 28.37 33.85 15.98
CA GLY A 529 29.50 32.94 15.96
C GLY A 529 29.12 31.48 16.23
N LYS A 530 27.87 31.09 15.92
CA LYS A 530 27.40 29.71 16.05
C LYS A 530 27.73 28.95 14.77
N GLN A 531 28.47 27.86 14.93
CA GLN A 531 28.69 26.91 13.84
C GLN A 531 27.52 25.93 13.78
N PHE A 532 27.13 25.54 12.58
CA PHE A 532 25.97 24.69 12.35
C PHE A 532 26.15 23.82 11.11
N GLN A 533 25.40 22.72 11.06
CA GLN A 533 25.06 22.02 9.82
C GLN A 533 23.64 22.38 9.40
N LEU A 534 23.34 22.26 8.11
CA LEU A 534 22.03 22.52 7.54
C LEU A 534 21.47 21.22 6.94
N TRP A 535 20.21 20.92 7.23
CA TRP A 535 19.45 19.86 6.60
C TRP A 535 18.19 20.42 5.95
N ASP A 536 18.09 20.28 4.64
CA ASP A 536 16.96 20.73 3.83
C ASP A 536 16.03 19.54 3.55
N LEU A 537 14.80 19.62 4.07
CA LEU A 537 13.78 18.58 3.93
C LEU A 537 13.11 18.56 2.56
N ALA A 538 13.17 19.65 1.79
CA ALA A 538 12.77 19.63 0.39
C ALA A 538 13.76 18.79 -0.44
N ALA A 539 15.06 18.89 -0.13
CA ALA A 539 16.12 18.09 -0.76
C ALA A 539 16.16 16.63 -0.26
N ASP A 540 16.05 16.40 1.05
CA ASP A 540 16.03 15.06 1.65
C ASP A 540 15.11 14.99 2.86
N LYS A 541 13.93 14.36 2.68
CA LYS A 541 12.94 14.18 3.74
C LYS A 541 13.39 13.23 4.86
N ASN A 542 14.47 12.47 4.66
CA ASN A 542 14.89 11.39 5.55
C ASN A 542 15.87 11.86 6.63
N LEU A 543 15.51 12.89 7.41
CA LEU A 543 16.33 13.35 8.52
C LEU A 543 16.53 12.24 9.59
N PRO A 544 17.75 11.71 9.81
CA PRO A 544 17.98 10.56 10.68
C PRO A 544 17.95 10.92 12.18
N LEU A 545 17.49 10.00 13.03
CA LEU A 545 17.36 10.27 14.47
C LEU A 545 18.73 10.36 15.17
N ASN A 546 19.69 9.48 14.87
CA ASN A 546 20.99 9.55 15.56
C ASN A 546 21.78 10.77 15.08
N TYR A 547 21.66 11.14 13.81
CA TYR A 547 22.15 12.42 13.30
C TYR A 547 21.56 13.60 14.07
N MET A 548 20.24 13.69 14.27
CA MET A 548 19.64 14.73 15.13
C MET A 548 20.22 14.73 16.54
N LYS A 549 20.37 13.55 17.16
CA LYS A 549 20.93 13.39 18.51
C LYS A 549 22.42 13.73 18.61
N ALA A 550 23.15 13.81 17.50
CA ALA A 550 24.54 14.25 17.48
C ALA A 550 24.67 15.75 17.80
N PHE A 551 23.61 16.53 17.70
CA PHE A 551 23.59 17.97 17.98
C PHE A 551 23.00 18.28 19.35
N LYS A 552 23.53 19.31 20.03
CA LYS A 552 22.95 19.81 21.29
C LYS A 552 21.76 20.72 21.06
N HIS A 553 21.70 21.38 19.91
CA HIS A 553 20.68 22.36 19.57
C HIS A 553 20.15 22.09 18.17
N ILE A 554 18.82 22.06 18.04
CA ILE A 554 18.14 22.06 16.74
C ILE A 554 17.40 23.39 16.59
N VAL A 555 17.67 24.10 15.50
CA VAL A 555 16.90 25.24 15.02
C VAL A 555 16.06 24.73 13.86
N TRP A 556 14.74 24.67 14.04
CA TRP A 556 13.79 24.13 13.07
C TRP A 556 12.85 25.25 12.65
N PHE A 557 12.73 25.48 11.35
CA PHE A 557 11.77 26.46 10.85
C PHE A 557 10.97 25.90 9.68
N THR A 558 9.71 26.33 9.59
CA THR A 558 8.78 25.85 8.55
C THR A 558 8.35 26.94 7.58
N GLY A 559 8.76 28.20 7.82
CA GLY A 559 8.28 29.35 7.05
C GLY A 559 6.75 29.46 7.10
N ASN A 560 6.12 29.49 5.92
CA ASN A 560 4.65 29.49 5.74
C ASN A 560 4.14 28.12 5.24
N SER A 561 4.72 27.02 5.74
CA SER A 561 4.35 25.67 5.28
C SER A 561 3.12 25.12 5.97
N PHE A 562 2.09 24.78 5.18
CA PHE A 562 0.83 24.24 5.68
C PHE A 562 0.34 23.02 4.86
N PRO A 563 -0.50 22.15 5.46
CA PRO A 563 -0.76 22.01 6.90
C PRO A 563 0.21 21.02 7.58
N ALA A 564 0.43 21.18 8.89
CA ALA A 564 1.12 20.23 9.78
C ALA A 564 2.57 19.85 9.40
N PRO A 565 3.47 20.81 9.10
CA PRO A 565 4.80 20.54 8.56
C PRO A 565 5.65 19.58 9.42
N ILE A 566 5.58 19.68 10.75
CA ILE A 566 6.37 18.83 11.66
C ILE A 566 5.74 17.46 11.96
N GLY A 567 4.53 17.18 11.49
CA GLY A 567 3.75 15.99 11.88
C GLY A 567 4.49 14.66 11.63
N LEU A 568 5.26 14.57 10.53
CA LEU A 568 6.06 13.40 10.18
C LEU A 568 7.30 13.22 11.07
N TYR A 569 7.71 14.26 11.81
CA TYR A 569 8.96 14.33 12.57
C TYR A 569 8.75 14.37 14.08
N GLU A 570 7.52 14.56 14.57
CA GLU A 570 7.19 14.64 16.01
C GLU A 570 7.77 13.48 16.82
N THR A 571 7.72 12.24 16.30
CA THR A 571 8.29 11.07 17.00
C THR A 571 9.81 11.17 17.15
N LYS A 572 10.51 11.73 16.16
CA LYS A 572 11.97 11.93 16.20
C LYS A 572 12.34 13.10 17.11
N LEU A 573 11.63 14.23 17.00
CA LEU A 573 11.80 15.40 17.86
C LEU A 573 11.54 15.05 19.33
N LYS A 574 10.51 14.25 19.61
CA LYS A 574 10.25 13.67 20.92
C LYS A 574 11.47 12.92 21.45
N ALA A 575 11.99 11.96 20.67
CA ALA A 575 13.13 11.14 21.07
C ALA A 575 14.44 11.94 21.21
N TYR A 576 14.56 13.06 20.49
CA TYR A 576 15.64 14.03 20.63
C TYR A 576 15.53 14.80 21.96
N LEU A 577 14.37 15.36 22.27
CA LEU A 577 14.10 16.10 23.50
C LEU A 577 14.18 15.19 24.75
N ASP A 578 13.70 13.95 24.67
CA ASP A 578 13.87 12.96 25.73
C ASP A 578 15.35 12.67 26.06
N GLY A 579 16.24 12.86 25.07
CA GLY A 579 17.69 12.77 25.23
C GLY A 579 18.34 14.01 25.84
N GLY A 580 17.56 15.04 26.21
CA GLY A 580 18.04 16.31 26.75
C GLY A 580 18.44 17.33 25.68
N GLY A 581 18.03 17.13 24.42
CA GLY A 581 18.27 18.08 23.33
C GLY A 581 17.56 19.42 23.54
N HIS A 582 17.98 20.45 22.82
CA HIS A 582 17.34 21.77 22.86
C HIS A 582 16.73 22.13 21.50
N LEU A 583 15.49 22.58 21.49
CA LEU A 583 14.75 22.88 20.27
C LEU A 583 14.36 24.35 20.23
N PHE A 584 14.75 25.04 19.16
CA PHE A 584 14.17 26.31 18.75
C PHE A 584 13.30 26.04 17.52
N LEU A 585 11.99 26.24 17.65
CA LEU A 585 11.00 25.99 16.60
C LEU A 585 10.30 27.31 16.23
N SER A 586 10.15 27.58 14.93
CA SER A 586 9.38 28.73 14.46
C SER A 586 8.69 28.49 13.12
N GLY A 587 7.58 29.16 12.88
CA GLY A 587 6.84 29.09 11.63
C GLY A 587 5.38 29.44 11.81
N GLN A 588 4.67 29.53 10.68
CA GLN A 588 3.23 29.80 10.65
C GLN A 588 2.42 28.49 10.54
N ASP A 589 1.18 28.51 11.05
CA ASP A 589 0.15 27.46 10.89
C ASP A 589 0.64 26.05 11.30
N LEU A 590 1.57 26.02 12.25
CA LEU A 590 2.22 24.80 12.74
C LEU A 590 1.24 23.91 13.52
N LEU A 591 0.20 24.53 14.10
CA LEU A 591 -0.75 23.90 15.01
C LEU A 591 -2.15 23.69 14.39
N ASP A 592 -2.34 24.00 13.10
CA ASP A 592 -3.66 23.97 12.44
C ASP A 592 -4.37 22.61 12.45
N GLY A 593 -5.70 22.67 12.52
CA GLY A 593 -6.58 21.51 12.48
C GLY A 593 -6.20 20.42 13.49
N ALA A 594 -5.80 19.26 12.97
CA ALA A 594 -5.41 18.11 13.80
C ALA A 594 -3.97 18.19 14.32
N ALA A 595 -3.10 19.04 13.74
CA ALA A 595 -1.69 19.14 14.13
C ALA A 595 -1.54 19.60 15.58
N GLY A 596 -2.28 20.63 15.99
CA GLY A 596 -2.29 21.16 17.35
C GLY A 596 -2.85 20.20 18.39
N THR A 597 -3.53 19.12 17.98
CA THR A 597 -4.07 18.10 18.89
C THR A 597 -3.08 16.98 19.22
N SER A 598 -1.84 17.03 18.70
CA SER A 598 -0.87 15.97 18.92
C SER A 598 -0.35 15.94 20.35
N ALA A 599 0.05 14.75 20.81
CA ALA A 599 0.70 14.59 22.12
C ALA A 599 2.05 15.33 22.16
N PHE A 600 2.72 15.49 21.01
CA PHE A 600 3.95 16.26 20.94
C PHE A 600 3.70 17.75 21.24
N VAL A 601 2.70 18.35 20.61
CA VAL A 601 2.30 19.74 20.87
C VAL A 601 1.92 19.93 22.34
N HIS A 602 1.12 19.03 22.90
CA HIS A 602 0.70 19.13 24.29
C HIS A 602 1.84 18.92 25.30
N ASP A 603 2.63 17.84 25.14
CA ASP A 603 3.57 17.39 26.17
C ASP A 603 5.01 17.94 26.00
N TYR A 604 5.37 18.37 24.78
CA TYR A 604 6.73 18.84 24.45
C TYR A 604 6.79 20.31 24.05
N LEU A 605 5.80 20.80 23.30
CA LEU A 605 5.66 22.24 23.08
C LEU A 605 4.91 22.93 24.23
N HIS A 606 4.24 22.17 25.11
CA HIS A 606 3.47 22.70 26.26
C HIS A 606 2.37 23.68 25.82
N VAL A 607 1.64 23.32 24.75
CA VAL A 607 0.51 24.10 24.21
C VAL A 607 -0.78 23.31 24.35
N THR A 608 -1.84 23.94 24.86
CA THR A 608 -3.20 23.41 24.82
C THR A 608 -3.94 23.92 23.58
N TRP A 609 -4.52 22.99 22.83
CA TRP A 609 -5.32 23.26 21.63
C TRP A 609 -6.76 22.82 21.83
N ASP A 610 -7.72 23.69 21.47
CA ASP A 610 -9.16 23.40 21.58
C ASP A 610 -9.75 22.75 20.33
N GLY A 611 -8.93 22.57 19.28
CA GLY A 611 -9.32 21.91 18.03
C GLY A 611 -10.07 22.81 17.05
N THR A 612 -10.11 24.13 17.29
CA THR A 612 -10.87 25.08 16.45
C THR A 612 -9.95 26.03 15.69
N GLU A 613 -10.24 26.25 14.40
CA GLU A 613 -9.58 27.27 13.57
C GLU A 613 -9.79 28.70 14.13
N ALA A 614 -10.74 28.88 15.04
CA ALA A 614 -10.98 30.15 15.72
C ALA A 614 -9.90 30.48 16.76
N GLN A 615 -9.16 29.48 17.25
CA GLN A 615 -8.08 29.70 18.22
C GLN A 615 -6.84 30.32 17.56
N ASN A 616 -6.58 30.04 16.29
CA ASN A 616 -5.32 30.30 15.57
C ASN A 616 -5.41 31.16 14.30
N ASP A 617 -6.57 31.34 13.67
CA ASP A 617 -6.67 32.28 12.53
C ASP A 617 -6.87 33.73 13.02
N LYS A 618 -5.87 34.31 13.70
CA LYS A 618 -5.93 35.71 14.14
C LYS A 618 -5.36 36.66 13.08
N PRO A 619 -6.13 37.61 12.54
CA PRO A 619 -5.63 38.54 11.53
C PRO A 619 -4.36 39.30 11.96
N THR A 620 -3.36 39.35 11.08
CA THR A 620 -2.00 39.90 11.31
C THR A 620 -1.93 41.42 11.55
N ASN A 621 -3.04 42.15 11.49
CA ASN A 621 -3.07 43.61 11.70
C ASN A 621 -2.88 44.05 13.16
N ALA A 622 -2.52 43.10 14.03
CA ALA A 622 -2.64 43.17 15.48
C ALA A 622 -1.38 42.67 16.25
N VAL A 623 -0.17 42.71 15.67
CA VAL A 623 1.04 42.23 16.37
C VAL A 623 2.13 43.30 16.38
N HIS A 624 2.26 44.03 17.49
CA HIS A 624 3.10 45.24 17.53
C HIS A 624 4.09 45.31 18.71
N GLU A 625 3.98 44.48 19.77
CA GLU A 625 4.81 44.64 20.98
C GLU A 625 5.21 43.32 21.68
N VAL A 626 6.37 43.34 22.36
CA VAL A 626 7.01 42.16 22.97
C VAL A 626 6.95 42.26 24.50
N ALA A 627 6.33 41.28 25.17
CA ALA A 627 6.37 41.15 26.63
C ALA A 627 6.86 39.74 27.04
N GLY A 628 8.08 39.65 27.59
CA GLY A 628 8.67 38.36 28.01
C GLY A 628 10.04 38.47 28.72
N SER A 629 10.48 37.38 29.35
CA SER A 629 11.75 37.30 30.10
C SER A 629 12.99 37.13 29.20
N LEU A 630 12.86 36.35 28.12
CA LEU A 630 13.90 36.16 27.10
C LEU A 630 14.19 37.44 26.31
N THR A 631 13.28 38.41 26.32
CA THR A 631 13.31 39.67 25.55
C THR A 631 13.65 40.89 26.40
N ALA A 632 14.00 40.71 27.68
CA ALA A 632 14.39 41.79 28.58
C ALA A 632 15.49 42.68 27.97
N GLY A 633 15.14 43.94 27.67
CA GLY A 633 16.04 44.94 27.08
C GLY A 633 16.05 45.06 25.56
N VAL A 634 15.24 44.28 24.82
CA VAL A 634 15.15 44.39 23.35
C VAL A 634 14.20 45.52 22.89
N GLY A 635 13.27 45.96 23.76
CA GLY A 635 12.26 46.96 23.41
C GLY A 635 11.15 46.40 22.50
N ALA A 636 10.26 47.26 21.99
CA ALA A 636 9.24 46.87 21.02
C ALA A 636 9.88 46.64 19.65
N VAL A 637 9.92 45.38 19.20
CA VAL A 637 10.41 44.98 17.87
C VAL A 637 9.21 44.67 16.99
N PRO A 638 9.03 45.35 15.84
CA PRO A 638 7.90 45.10 14.95
C PRO A 638 8.09 43.79 14.17
N LEU A 639 6.97 43.11 13.88
CA LEU A 639 6.90 42.02 12.91
C LEU A 639 6.52 42.56 11.52
N ASN A 640 7.03 41.95 10.45
CA ASN A 640 6.67 42.27 9.07
C ASN A 640 5.91 41.11 8.40
N PRO A 641 4.59 40.98 8.62
CA PRO A 641 3.77 39.89 8.06
C PRO A 641 3.66 39.92 6.53
N ALA A 642 3.99 41.07 5.90
CA ALA A 642 4.04 41.18 4.45
C ALA A 642 5.23 40.47 3.81
N LEU A 643 6.22 40.03 4.61
CA LEU A 643 7.41 39.34 4.09
C LEU A 643 7.01 38.01 3.45
N LEU A 644 6.27 37.16 4.15
CA LEU A 644 5.81 35.88 3.60
C LEU A 644 4.38 35.94 3.05
N GLY A 645 3.72 37.10 3.13
CA GLY A 645 2.34 37.30 2.67
C GLY A 645 1.29 36.80 3.65
N ASN A 646 1.62 36.76 4.93
CA ASN A 646 0.82 36.14 5.97
C ASN A 646 -0.39 37.01 6.32
N THR A 647 -1.56 36.37 6.37
CA THR A 647 -2.83 37.03 6.72
C THR A 647 -3.32 36.68 8.12
N PHE A 648 -2.79 35.61 8.72
CA PHE A 648 -3.14 35.12 10.05
C PHE A 648 -1.88 34.73 10.86
N MET A 649 -2.00 34.66 12.18
CA MET A 649 -0.95 34.19 13.12
C MET A 649 -1.54 33.31 14.21
N ASP A 650 -0.77 32.30 14.63
CA ASP A 650 -1.15 31.35 15.67
C ASP A 650 -1.12 31.98 17.06
N GLN A 651 -2.26 31.95 17.75
CA GLN A 651 -2.35 32.29 19.17
C GLN A 651 -2.26 31.01 20.02
N ILE A 652 -1.29 30.92 20.92
CA ILE A 652 -1.05 29.70 21.72
C ILE A 652 -1.60 29.83 23.14
N THR A 653 -2.04 28.70 23.70
CA THR A 653 -2.42 28.60 25.11
C THR A 653 -1.34 27.80 25.85
N PRO A 654 -0.43 28.44 26.60
CA PRO A 654 0.60 27.74 27.35
C PRO A 654 0.00 26.84 28.42
N ASN A 655 0.63 25.69 28.65
CA ASN A 655 0.28 24.78 29.74
C ASN A 655 1.53 24.37 30.54
N GLY A 656 1.33 23.55 31.56
CA GLY A 656 2.43 23.01 32.36
C GLY A 656 3.30 24.10 32.97
N THR A 657 4.60 24.05 32.71
CA THR A 657 5.58 25.05 33.19
C THR A 657 6.10 25.96 32.08
N ALA A 658 5.42 26.02 30.93
CA ALA A 658 5.80 26.93 29.86
C ALA A 658 5.62 28.40 30.29
N GLN A 659 6.56 29.24 29.88
CA GLN A 659 6.56 30.68 30.12
C GLN A 659 6.36 31.41 28.81
N THR A 660 5.41 32.33 28.78
CA THR A 660 5.20 33.23 27.65
C THR A 660 6.42 34.13 27.42
N ILE A 661 6.85 34.25 26.16
CA ILE A 661 8.00 35.08 25.76
C ILE A 661 7.66 36.15 24.71
N PHE A 662 6.60 35.95 23.92
CA PHE A 662 5.99 36.97 23.06
C PHE A 662 4.47 36.94 23.24
N THR A 663 3.86 38.11 23.10
CA THR A 663 2.41 38.27 23.07
C THR A 663 1.98 39.11 21.88
N ASP A 664 0.78 38.88 21.36
CA ASP A 664 0.13 39.79 20.40
C ASP A 664 -0.27 41.13 21.06
N ASP A 665 -0.86 42.04 20.27
CA ASP A 665 -1.39 43.31 20.79
C ASP A 665 -2.61 43.15 21.72
N ALA A 666 -3.25 41.98 21.71
CA ALA A 666 -4.32 41.58 22.62
C ALA A 666 -3.76 40.96 23.92
N SER A 667 -2.43 41.00 24.11
CA SER A 667 -1.71 40.43 25.25
C SER A 667 -1.89 38.93 25.41
N LYS A 668 -2.13 38.20 24.31
CA LYS A 668 -2.21 36.76 24.25
C LYS A 668 -0.87 36.15 23.85
N PRO A 669 -0.47 34.98 24.39
CA PRO A 669 0.80 34.37 24.04
C PRO A 669 0.84 33.92 22.58
N ASP A 670 1.92 34.28 21.88
CA ASP A 670 2.24 33.81 20.51
C ASP A 670 3.59 33.08 20.47
N ALA A 671 4.28 33.02 21.61
CA ALA A 671 5.50 32.27 21.75
C ALA A 671 5.74 31.92 23.22
N LEU A 672 6.40 30.80 23.44
CA LEU A 672 6.73 30.31 24.76
C LEU A 672 8.15 29.78 24.85
N SER A 673 8.59 29.60 26.08
CA SER A 673 9.77 28.81 26.42
C SER A 673 9.41 27.79 27.49
N PHE A 674 10.10 26.65 27.49
CA PHE A 674 9.95 25.62 28.50
C PHE A 674 11.32 25.22 29.04
N SER A 675 11.45 25.21 30.36
CA SER A 675 12.64 24.75 31.08
C SER A 675 12.35 23.43 31.81
N GLY A 676 13.14 22.39 31.55
CA GLY A 676 13.03 21.08 32.20
C GLY A 676 14.24 20.19 31.93
N THR A 677 14.02 18.88 31.76
CA THR A 677 15.07 17.93 31.32
C THR A 677 15.57 18.20 29.90
N TYR A 678 14.80 18.96 29.13
CA TYR A 678 15.14 19.56 27.84
C TYR A 678 14.69 21.02 27.84
N LYS A 679 15.04 21.76 26.79
CA LYS A 679 14.65 23.15 26.63
C LYS A 679 14.03 23.40 25.27
N VAL A 680 12.92 24.12 25.28
CA VAL A 680 12.21 24.51 24.05
C VAL A 680 12.03 26.03 24.04
N VAL A 681 12.25 26.64 22.88
CA VAL A 681 11.73 27.95 22.53
C VAL A 681 10.86 27.75 21.28
N PHE A 682 9.61 28.17 21.34
CA PHE A 682 8.66 28.04 20.23
C PHE A 682 8.07 29.41 19.90
N LEU A 683 8.22 29.84 18.65
CA LEU A 683 7.54 31.01 18.08
C LEU A 683 6.42 30.52 17.18
N ALA A 684 5.19 30.88 17.48
CA ALA A 684 4.02 30.58 16.65
C ALA A 684 3.88 31.61 15.49
N PHE A 685 5.03 32.16 15.08
CA PHE A 685 5.18 33.02 13.92
C PHE A 685 6.58 32.82 13.33
N PRO A 686 6.80 33.16 12.04
CA PRO A 686 8.10 32.98 11.42
C PRO A 686 9.14 34.00 11.91
N MET A 687 10.34 33.54 12.29
CA MET A 687 11.40 34.42 12.82
C MET A 687 11.91 35.42 11.75
N GLU A 688 11.80 35.10 10.48
CA GLU A 688 12.18 35.96 9.36
C GLU A 688 11.41 37.30 9.36
N GLU A 689 10.21 37.33 9.93
CA GLU A 689 9.40 38.54 10.07
C GLU A 689 9.84 39.42 11.25
N TYR A 690 10.69 38.90 12.14
CA TYR A 690 11.10 39.57 13.37
C TYR A 690 12.16 40.65 13.11
N GLY A 691 11.75 41.92 13.08
CA GLY A 691 12.65 43.08 13.14
C GLY A 691 13.76 43.14 12.08
N THR A 692 14.92 43.69 12.47
CA THR A 692 16.13 43.79 11.65
C THR A 692 17.03 42.56 11.80
N ALA A 693 18.04 42.42 10.94
CA ALA A 693 19.05 41.36 11.05
C ALA A 693 19.76 41.33 12.41
N ASP A 694 20.09 42.50 12.98
CA ASP A 694 20.72 42.60 14.30
C ASP A 694 19.79 42.13 15.42
N GLN A 695 18.48 42.38 15.28
CA GLN A 695 17.47 41.95 16.24
C GLN A 695 17.25 40.43 16.19
N ARG A 696 17.19 39.83 14.99
CA ARG A 696 17.17 38.35 14.83
C ARG A 696 18.41 37.70 15.41
N ALA A 697 19.59 38.27 15.13
CA ALA A 697 20.83 37.79 15.73
C ALA A 697 20.76 37.87 17.26
N ASP A 698 20.30 38.99 17.83
CA ASP A 698 20.13 39.14 19.28
C ASP A 698 19.18 38.11 19.89
N LEU A 699 18.04 37.85 19.23
CA LEU A 699 17.09 36.79 19.62
C LEU A 699 17.76 35.42 19.66
N ILE A 700 18.46 35.01 18.59
CA ILE A 700 19.23 33.76 18.55
C ILE A 700 20.24 33.70 19.70
N GLY A 701 20.95 34.81 19.96
CA GLY A 701 21.89 34.90 21.08
C GLY A 701 21.23 34.57 22.42
N ARG A 702 20.04 35.15 22.69
CA ARG A 702 19.27 34.95 23.91
C ARG A 702 18.69 33.54 24.03
N VAL A 703 18.18 32.98 22.93
CA VAL A 703 17.72 31.58 22.87
C VAL A 703 18.85 30.63 23.27
N PHE A 704 20.05 30.83 22.73
CA PHE A 704 21.20 30.02 23.10
C PHE A 704 21.69 30.26 24.54
N THR A 705 21.59 31.49 25.06
CA THR A 705 21.84 31.74 26.49
C THR A 705 20.85 30.98 27.37
N PHE A 706 19.57 30.97 27.02
CA PHE A 706 18.55 30.18 27.71
C PHE A 706 18.84 28.67 27.62
N PHE A 707 19.28 28.18 26.47
CA PHE A 707 19.74 26.79 26.32
C PHE A 707 20.89 26.43 27.26
N LEU A 708 21.72 27.39 27.66
CA LEU A 708 22.86 27.16 28.57
C LEU A 708 22.54 27.37 30.06
N SER A 709 21.42 28.01 30.42
CA SER A 709 21.07 28.38 31.81
C SER A 709 20.42 27.28 32.63
#